data_AF-A0A6J8CGJ0-F1
#
_entry.id   AF-A0A6J8CGJ0-F1
#
_cell.length_a   1.000
_cell.length_b   1.000
_cell.length_c   1.000
_cell.angle_alpha   90.00
_cell.angle_beta   90.00
_cell.angle_gamma   90.00
#
_symmetry.space_group_name_H-M   'P 1'
#
loop_
_entity.id
_entity.type
_entity.pdbx_description
1 polymer ?
#
loop_
_entity_poly.entity_id
_entity_poly.type
_entity_poly.pdbx_seq_one_letter_code
_entity_poly.pdbx_strand_id
1 'polypeptide(L)'
;MKMWTFVVVCLMAYIQNTLSNDCSPANIENNLQSCLNGIWNKANDKSAFWYGNNWQSICGYNPFAAPYCTVIQQPYTPHSLLNRVYGLNWNLTVNPLKQYLYITYQTPTGSYPSCGNTYTVTESKTFELQPLLSKNIHPWEARNIPTITWAALPNTLYTLYVFDTGSFIAHGIYININQNDIQNAEAIIPYHGPKNPTVRENAYVFLLFEQKDRIVLTEEWYQKLKQTMVTAAYNTTYAFQELDLTGPIAMNWLQAVKDPYSVQYFVNVGLINNCPNMVTEALKKKNISFIPDDVDLSMSLYINLHTTALNFESCCTSYRYQEYTAKLNPLGDGYINPAHARSDATLTMTLQREGLLFIPSMKTDARYTLLCVDISVPFPAAGTPDLPLLHMLVTNINGSDIESGDIIRSYLGPAPPDYVNHTYIFLLYAQNSMLKENETKSYLTQGCSSGIDGRCLFNVTRFTSGSNLNLVGSSWFQATTDEYIRYTYVNRGQDPDTVCNNTNGYANPCPVGASNDCSHANIKNGLKFCLDGIWNKANDKNAFWFGNNWQSICGFNPFAAPYCTVIKQPYIPHSLLNTMYGLNWNLTVNPLKQYLYITYQTPTGSYTSCGNTYKVTESKTFELQPLLSNNTRPWDVQNFPTIIWTALTNKLYTLFIFDAGAYINHGVFININQNDIQNSEVIKPYSNPKNPTIREQPYVFLLFEQADRIVLTDEWHQKLNQTMVTEAFNYTDVFQELNLTGPIAMNWLTAVGDPYVVQFWVNINFINNCPNMVTEALKKKNISFIPDDVDLSMSLYINLHTTALNFESCCTSYRYQEHTAKLNPIGDGYISPAHARSEATLTMKLQREGLLYIPSWKTDVRYTLLCVDISVPSPSAGTPDLPLLHMLVTNINGSDIASGDIIRSYRGPAPPDYVNHTYMFLLYTQSSMLKENETTSYLTQGCSSGIDGRCLFNVTRFVDGSNLNLVGSSWFQATTDEYIRYTYVNGGQDPDSVCKNINGYGNPCPVGSTDIIKSSMFSVLLLCILAYFSFTK
;
A
#
# COMPACT_ATOMS: atom_id res chain seq x y z
N MET A 1 88.49 -9.32 18.51
CA MET A 1 88.57 -9.33 19.99
C MET A 1 87.85 -8.08 20.52
N LYS A 2 87.17 -8.16 21.66
CA LYS A 2 86.25 -7.13 22.25
C LYS A 2 84.85 -7.01 21.60
N MET A 3 83.99 -7.97 21.95
CA MET A 3 82.58 -7.71 22.27
C MET A 3 82.48 -6.81 23.53
N TRP A 4 81.25 -6.46 23.94
CA TRP A 4 80.86 -5.75 25.18
C TRP A 4 80.68 -4.23 25.13
N THR A 5 79.72 -3.74 24.32
CA THR A 5 78.85 -2.59 24.71
C THR A 5 77.47 -2.67 24.05
N PHE A 6 76.63 -3.66 24.41
CA PHE A 6 75.30 -3.85 23.79
C PHE A 6 74.26 -4.43 24.76
N VAL A 7 74.08 -3.81 25.94
CA VAL A 7 73.20 -4.34 27.02
C VAL A 7 72.27 -3.31 27.70
N VAL A 8 72.59 -2.00 27.72
CA VAL A 8 71.98 -1.07 28.72
C VAL A 8 70.90 -0.12 28.18
N VAL A 9 70.53 -0.17 26.89
CA VAL A 9 69.47 0.72 26.32
C VAL A 9 68.19 -0.02 25.88
N CYS A 10 68.20 -1.37 25.84
CA CYS A 10 67.03 -2.17 25.40
C CYS A 10 66.16 -2.72 26.54
N LEU A 11 66.23 -2.15 27.75
CA LEU A 11 65.52 -2.69 28.94
C LEU A 11 64.69 -1.67 29.75
N MET A 12 64.44 -0.47 29.22
CA MET A 12 63.52 0.52 29.82
C MET A 12 62.51 1.14 28.83
N ALA A 13 62.20 0.45 27.72
CA ALA A 13 61.24 0.96 26.75
C ALA A 13 60.53 -0.13 25.94
N TYR A 14 59.83 -1.10 26.58
CA TYR A 14 58.75 -1.85 25.91
C TYR A 14 57.76 -2.61 26.84
N ILE A 15 57.33 -2.00 27.95
CA ILE A 15 56.04 -2.36 28.59
C ILE A 15 55.30 -1.06 28.96
N GLN A 16 54.70 -0.42 27.95
CA GLN A 16 53.49 0.37 28.18
C GLN A 16 52.32 -0.48 27.71
N ASN A 17 51.64 -1.15 28.65
CA ASN A 17 50.31 -1.67 28.39
C ASN A 17 49.40 -0.47 28.08
N THR A 18 49.10 -0.26 26.80
CA THR A 18 47.98 0.59 26.39
C THR A 18 46.70 -0.12 26.81
N LEU A 19 46.29 0.10 28.07
CA LEU A 19 44.95 -0.24 28.55
C LEU A 19 43.96 0.40 27.58
N SER A 20 43.17 -0.41 26.89
CA SER A 20 42.12 0.11 26.03
C SER A 20 41.05 0.76 26.90
N ASN A 21 40.67 2.00 26.59
CA ASN A 21 39.57 2.70 27.26
C ASN A 21 38.22 2.22 26.69
N ASP A 22 38.03 0.91 26.54
CA ASP A 22 36.77 0.30 26.12
C ASP A 22 35.99 -0.26 27.32
N CYS A 23 34.72 -0.59 27.07
CA CYS A 23 33.85 -1.26 28.04
C CYS A 23 33.63 -2.73 27.65
N SER A 24 34.68 -3.40 27.16
CA SER A 24 34.62 -4.85 26.93
C SER A 24 34.30 -5.61 28.23
N PRO A 25 33.72 -6.82 28.16
CA PRO A 25 33.35 -7.58 29.36
C PRO A 25 34.50 -7.76 30.36
N ALA A 26 35.72 -8.03 29.86
CA ALA A 26 36.92 -8.15 30.69
C ALA A 26 37.32 -6.84 31.38
N ASN A 27 37.16 -5.68 30.72
CA ASN A 27 37.41 -4.38 31.32
C ASN A 27 36.31 -3.96 32.31
N ILE A 28 35.06 -4.36 32.09
CA ILE A 28 33.98 -4.16 33.07
C ILE A 28 34.26 -4.96 34.34
N GLU A 29 34.65 -6.23 34.21
CA GLU A 29 34.96 -7.10 35.35
C GLU A 29 36.19 -6.62 36.16
N ASN A 30 37.26 -6.23 35.48
CA ASN A 30 38.54 -5.90 36.13
C ASN A 30 38.75 -4.40 36.42
N ASN A 31 38.01 -3.50 35.76
CA ASN A 31 38.23 -2.05 35.87
C ASN A 31 36.96 -1.21 35.53
N LEU A 32 35.81 -1.58 36.13
CA LEU A 32 34.52 -0.89 35.93
C LEU A 32 34.63 0.64 36.01
N GLN A 33 35.33 1.19 37.00
CA GLN A 33 35.43 2.65 37.20
C GLN A 33 36.09 3.37 36.01
N SER A 34 37.05 2.73 35.32
CA SER A 34 37.65 3.30 34.11
C SER A 34 36.65 3.39 32.96
N CYS A 35 35.87 2.32 32.74
CA CYS A 35 34.78 2.32 31.76
C CYS A 35 33.73 3.41 32.09
N LEU A 36 33.26 3.49 33.35
CA LEU A 36 32.26 4.50 33.76
C LEU A 36 32.78 5.93 33.61
N ASN A 37 34.05 6.18 33.94
CA ASN A 37 34.68 7.49 33.72
C ASN A 37 34.85 7.80 32.23
N GLY A 38 35.21 6.81 31.40
CA GLY A 38 35.27 6.97 29.95
C GLY A 38 33.92 7.33 29.34
N ILE A 39 32.84 6.65 29.74
CA ILE A 39 31.45 6.92 29.32
C ILE A 39 31.06 8.35 29.67
N TRP A 40 31.27 8.75 30.93
CA TRP A 40 30.94 10.09 31.40
C TRP A 40 31.73 11.18 30.68
N ASN A 41 33.04 10.98 30.52
CA ASN A 41 33.92 11.94 29.85
C ASN A 41 33.55 12.11 28.36
N LYS A 42 33.30 11.02 27.63
CA LYS A 42 32.88 11.08 26.21
C LYS A 42 31.49 11.71 26.04
N ALA A 43 30.57 11.48 26.99
CA ALA A 43 29.26 12.15 26.99
C ALA A 43 29.35 13.66 27.30
N ASN A 44 30.36 14.09 28.06
CA ASN A 44 30.62 15.50 28.36
C ASN A 44 31.50 16.20 27.31
N ASP A 45 32.19 15.46 26.45
CA ASP A 45 33.07 15.99 25.41
C ASP A 45 32.27 16.64 24.27
N LYS A 46 32.50 17.95 24.09
CA LYS A 46 31.89 18.75 23.03
C LYS A 46 32.47 18.45 21.64
N SER A 47 33.53 17.67 21.52
CA SER A 47 34.08 17.22 20.23
C SER A 47 33.56 15.85 19.78
N ALA A 48 32.96 15.07 20.68
CA ALA A 48 32.59 13.67 20.44
C ALA A 48 31.35 13.46 19.53
N PHE A 49 30.55 14.51 19.29
CA PHE A 49 29.31 14.44 18.51
C PHE A 49 29.21 15.62 17.52
N TRP A 50 28.57 15.40 16.36
CA TRP A 50 28.55 16.39 15.26
C TRP A 50 27.89 17.73 15.64
N TYR A 51 26.93 17.72 16.56
CA TYR A 51 26.25 18.91 17.07
C TYR A 51 27.03 19.67 18.16
N GLY A 52 28.28 19.27 18.39
CA GLY A 52 29.22 19.94 19.27
C GLY A 52 30.12 20.90 18.49
N ASN A 53 31.44 20.79 18.67
CA ASN A 53 32.45 21.66 18.05
C ASN A 53 32.41 21.60 16.51
N ASN A 54 31.95 20.48 15.95
CA ASN A 54 31.84 20.27 14.51
C ASN A 54 30.58 20.92 13.91
N TRP A 55 29.62 21.41 14.71
CA TRP A 55 28.38 21.98 14.19
C TRP A 55 28.65 23.21 13.32
N GLN A 56 29.62 24.04 13.69
CA GLN A 56 30.00 25.22 12.92
C GLN A 56 30.50 24.88 11.52
N SER A 57 31.35 23.86 11.36
CA SER A 57 31.88 23.47 10.05
C SER A 57 30.85 22.72 9.20
N ILE A 58 29.86 22.08 9.83
CA ILE A 58 28.77 21.36 9.15
C ILE A 58 27.63 22.32 8.72
N CYS A 59 27.27 23.30 9.56
CA CYS A 59 26.10 24.16 9.38
C CYS A 59 26.42 25.64 9.09
N GLY A 60 27.69 26.04 9.10
CA GLY A 60 28.11 27.40 8.70
C GLY A 60 27.51 28.54 9.53
N TYR A 61 27.25 28.31 10.83
CA TYR A 61 26.44 29.18 11.71
C TYR A 61 24.98 29.43 11.28
N ASN A 62 24.50 28.77 10.23
CA ASN A 62 23.14 28.89 9.75
C ASN A 62 22.30 27.69 10.21
N PRO A 63 21.40 27.83 11.20
CA PRO A 63 20.53 26.72 11.64
C PRO A 63 19.56 26.26 10.54
N PHE A 64 19.38 27.06 9.47
CA PHE A 64 18.55 26.74 8.31
C PHE A 64 19.37 26.18 7.11
N ALA A 65 20.68 25.94 7.27
CA ALA A 65 21.52 25.38 6.19
C ALA A 65 21.07 23.98 5.74
N ALA A 66 20.52 23.19 6.67
CA ALA A 66 19.90 21.90 6.42
C ALA A 66 18.86 21.62 7.53
N PRO A 67 17.88 20.71 7.30
CA PRO A 67 16.85 20.41 8.32
C PRO A 67 17.41 20.01 9.69
N TYR A 68 18.54 19.31 9.71
CA TYR A 68 19.23 18.91 10.94
C TYR A 68 20.02 20.04 11.62
N CYS A 69 20.31 21.16 10.96
CA CYS A 69 21.06 22.26 11.58
C CYS A 69 20.26 23.05 12.62
N THR A 70 18.93 22.89 12.65
CA THR A 70 17.98 23.57 13.55
C THR A 70 18.10 23.17 15.03
N VAL A 71 18.89 22.13 15.33
CA VAL A 71 18.94 21.45 16.64
C VAL A 71 19.77 22.18 17.73
N ILE A 72 20.23 23.41 17.50
CA ILE A 72 20.94 24.22 18.50
C ILE A 72 20.18 25.54 18.73
N GLN A 73 19.84 25.81 19.99
CA GLN A 73 19.20 27.05 20.41
C GLN A 73 20.22 28.19 20.58
N GLN A 74 19.77 29.44 20.47
CA GLN A 74 20.60 30.62 20.73
C GLN A 74 21.02 30.69 22.22
N PRO A 75 22.29 31.02 22.54
CA PRO A 75 23.42 31.25 21.63
C PRO A 75 23.97 29.93 21.04
N TYR A 76 24.32 29.95 19.74
CA TYR A 76 24.82 28.77 19.01
C TYR A 76 26.20 28.31 19.52
N THR A 77 26.19 27.60 20.64
CA THR A 77 27.39 27.09 21.31
C THR A 77 27.50 25.58 21.10
N PRO A 78 28.73 25.02 21.06
CA PRO A 78 28.91 23.58 21.03
C PRO A 78 28.25 22.86 22.22
N HIS A 79 27.40 21.87 21.93
CA HIS A 79 26.75 21.03 22.95
C HIS A 79 27.46 19.67 23.09
N SER A 80 27.64 19.19 24.32
CA SER A 80 27.90 17.78 24.60
C SER A 80 26.59 16.97 24.64
N LEU A 81 26.68 15.63 24.76
CA LEU A 81 25.51 14.77 24.99
C LEU A 81 24.78 15.20 26.28
N LEU A 82 25.54 15.46 27.36
CA LEU A 82 24.99 15.92 28.64
C LEU A 82 24.33 17.31 28.54
N ASN A 83 24.86 18.24 27.74
CA ASN A 83 24.20 19.54 27.51
C ASN A 83 22.83 19.39 26.82
N ARG A 84 22.62 18.35 26.02
CA ARG A 84 21.32 18.06 25.39
C ARG A 84 20.35 17.36 26.33
N VAL A 85 20.86 16.55 27.25
CA VAL A 85 20.05 15.85 28.27
C VAL A 85 19.62 16.75 29.43
N TYR A 86 20.45 17.72 29.84
CA TYR A 86 20.23 18.54 31.04
C TYR A 86 20.24 20.06 30.79
N GLY A 87 20.30 20.47 29.53
CA GLY A 87 20.38 21.87 29.14
C GLY A 87 21.77 22.51 29.31
N LEU A 88 21.87 23.77 28.91
CA LEU A 88 23.12 24.54 28.91
C LEU A 88 23.66 24.90 30.30
N ASN A 89 22.77 25.00 31.30
CA ASN A 89 23.11 25.41 32.67
C ASN A 89 23.46 24.21 33.59
N TRP A 90 23.61 23.01 33.02
CA TRP A 90 24.02 21.81 33.75
C TRP A 90 25.44 21.95 34.31
N ASN A 91 25.60 21.70 35.62
CA ASN A 91 26.87 21.84 36.33
C ASN A 91 27.18 20.64 37.25
N LEU A 92 26.88 19.43 36.80
CA LEU A 92 27.20 18.21 37.53
C LEU A 92 28.65 17.78 37.17
N THR A 93 29.59 18.22 38.00
CA THR A 93 31.05 18.06 37.80
C THR A 93 31.60 16.71 38.25
N VAL A 94 30.84 15.96 39.03
CA VAL A 94 31.18 14.63 39.54
C VAL A 94 30.45 13.56 38.73
N ASN A 95 31.13 12.49 38.34
CA ASN A 95 30.53 11.35 37.65
C ASN A 95 29.52 10.63 38.58
N PRO A 96 28.22 10.60 38.29
CA PRO A 96 27.20 9.94 39.12
C PRO A 96 27.04 8.44 38.82
N LEU A 97 27.68 7.94 37.75
CA LEU A 97 27.53 6.56 37.30
C LEU A 97 28.16 5.61 38.33
N LYS A 98 27.36 4.67 38.84
CA LYS A 98 27.73 3.64 39.82
C LYS A 98 27.95 2.27 39.18
N GLN A 99 27.32 2.00 38.03
CA GLN A 99 27.31 0.69 37.39
C GLN A 99 27.14 0.77 35.86
N TYR A 100 27.49 -0.30 35.16
CA TYR A 100 27.33 -0.42 33.71
C TYR A 100 25.88 -0.79 33.34
N LEU A 101 25.39 -0.24 32.22
CA LEU A 101 24.06 -0.55 31.68
C LEU A 101 24.22 -1.41 30.42
N TYR A 102 23.95 -2.70 30.55
CA TYR A 102 23.98 -3.63 29.43
C TYR A 102 22.74 -3.41 28.57
N ILE A 103 22.93 -3.26 27.26
CA ILE A 103 21.85 -3.07 26.29
C ILE A 103 22.16 -3.95 25.08
N THR A 104 21.40 -5.02 24.93
CA THR A 104 21.61 -6.03 23.90
C THR A 104 20.42 -6.07 22.95
N TYR A 105 20.69 -5.76 21.69
CA TYR A 105 19.72 -5.88 20.61
C TYR A 105 19.79 -7.28 20.01
N GLN A 106 18.61 -7.81 19.70
CA GLN A 106 18.42 -8.90 18.75
C GLN A 106 17.68 -8.34 17.54
N THR A 107 18.39 -8.18 16.44
CA THR A 107 17.79 -7.88 15.14
C THR A 107 17.28 -9.19 14.55
N PRO A 108 15.96 -9.41 14.43
CA PRO A 108 15.44 -10.56 13.70
C PRO A 108 15.66 -10.34 12.20
N THR A 109 15.60 -11.44 11.44
CA THR A 109 15.50 -11.39 9.98
C THR A 109 14.33 -10.51 9.54
N GLY A 110 14.44 -9.98 8.33
CA GLY A 110 13.74 -8.76 7.97
C GLY A 110 13.58 -8.53 6.48
N SER A 111 12.56 -7.77 6.14
CA SER A 111 12.39 -7.10 4.85
C SER A 111 11.48 -5.91 5.11
N TYR A 112 11.45 -4.89 4.26
CA TYR A 112 10.54 -3.76 4.45
C TYR A 112 10.51 -2.85 3.22
N PRO A 113 9.36 -2.24 2.90
CA PRO A 113 9.28 -1.26 1.82
C PRO A 113 9.98 0.04 2.22
N SER A 114 10.75 0.63 1.30
CA SER A 114 11.30 1.97 1.40
C SER A 114 11.69 2.52 0.03
N CYS A 115 11.31 3.77 -0.26
CA CYS A 115 11.71 4.53 -1.45
C CYS A 115 11.49 3.79 -2.78
N GLY A 116 10.39 3.04 -2.90
CA GLY A 116 10.05 2.21 -4.07
C GLY A 116 10.71 0.82 -4.11
N ASN A 117 11.55 0.47 -3.15
CA ASN A 117 12.21 -0.84 -3.03
C ASN A 117 11.69 -1.65 -1.84
N THR A 118 11.90 -2.97 -1.86
CA THR A 118 11.79 -3.84 -0.69
C THR A 118 13.19 -4.27 -0.25
N TYR A 119 13.64 -3.73 0.88
CA TYR A 119 14.90 -4.16 1.50
C TYR A 119 14.74 -5.52 2.17
N THR A 120 15.84 -6.23 2.37
CA THR A 120 15.88 -7.58 2.97
C THR A 120 17.11 -7.75 3.84
N VAL A 121 16.92 -8.32 5.04
CA VAL A 121 17.91 -8.68 6.05
C VAL A 121 17.78 -10.19 6.29
N THR A 122 18.72 -10.94 5.73
CA THR A 122 18.70 -12.41 5.65
C THR A 122 19.20 -13.11 6.91
N GLU A 123 19.95 -12.42 7.77
CA GLU A 123 20.57 -12.98 8.97
C GLU A 123 20.08 -12.27 10.22
N SER A 124 19.80 -13.03 11.29
CA SER A 124 19.55 -12.46 12.61
C SER A 124 20.88 -12.11 13.27
N LYS A 125 20.90 -11.00 14.01
CA LYS A 125 22.11 -10.42 14.57
C LYS A 125 21.89 -10.01 16.02
N THR A 126 22.73 -10.52 16.91
CA THR A 126 22.77 -10.09 18.31
C THR A 126 23.98 -9.18 18.50
N PHE A 127 23.78 -8.01 19.12
CA PHE A 127 24.88 -7.12 19.48
C PHE A 127 24.58 -6.31 20.73
N GLU A 128 25.61 -6.07 21.54
CA GLU A 128 25.55 -5.18 22.69
C GLU A 128 25.98 -3.75 22.29
N LEU A 129 25.37 -2.74 22.93
CA LEU A 129 25.81 -1.35 22.82
C LEU A 129 27.11 -1.12 23.60
N GLN A 130 28.12 -0.61 22.89
CA GLN A 130 29.46 -0.35 23.40
C GLN A 130 29.82 1.12 23.16
N PRO A 131 29.46 2.04 24.08
CA PRO A 131 29.41 3.48 23.83
C PRO A 131 30.78 4.12 23.54
N LEU A 132 31.86 3.48 24.01
CA LEU A 132 33.24 3.92 23.76
C LEU A 132 33.78 3.45 22.39
N LEU A 133 33.25 2.35 21.85
CA LEU A 133 33.59 1.81 20.53
C LEU A 133 32.60 2.36 19.48
N SER A 134 32.98 3.44 18.80
CA SER A 134 32.11 4.09 17.81
C SER A 134 31.69 3.13 16.70
N LYS A 135 30.42 2.74 16.71
CA LYS A 135 29.81 1.81 15.75
C LYS A 135 28.49 2.39 15.25
N ASN A 136 28.40 2.56 13.94
CA ASN A 136 27.17 2.96 13.28
C ASN A 136 26.15 1.81 13.36
N ILE A 137 24.95 2.12 13.83
CA ILE A 137 23.83 1.18 13.93
C ILE A 137 22.72 1.66 12.99
N HIS A 138 22.15 0.78 12.17
CA HIS A 138 21.01 1.15 11.34
C HIS A 138 19.72 1.08 12.17
N PRO A 139 18.80 2.07 12.07
CA PRO A 139 17.55 2.07 12.81
C PRO A 139 16.72 0.78 12.74
N TRP A 140 16.74 0.05 11.64
CA TRP A 140 16.15 -1.28 11.51
C TRP A 140 16.73 -2.30 12.50
N GLU A 141 18.05 -2.28 12.72
CA GLU A 141 18.74 -3.19 13.63
C GLU A 141 18.30 -2.99 15.09
N ALA A 142 18.08 -1.73 15.47
CA ALA A 142 17.72 -1.30 16.81
C ALA A 142 16.22 -0.98 17.01
N ARG A 143 15.35 -1.39 16.08
CA ARG A 143 13.91 -0.99 16.09
C ARG A 143 13.10 -1.61 17.24
N ASN A 144 13.46 -2.82 17.65
CA ASN A 144 12.78 -3.58 18.70
C ASN A 144 13.31 -3.17 20.09
N ILE A 145 12.50 -3.34 21.13
CA ILE A 145 12.95 -3.15 22.52
C ILE A 145 14.17 -4.07 22.80
N PRO A 146 15.33 -3.52 23.21
CA PRO A 146 16.48 -4.34 23.57
C PRO A 146 16.28 -5.00 24.93
N THR A 147 17.03 -6.07 25.18
CA THR A 147 17.24 -6.56 26.54
C THR A 147 18.14 -5.57 27.26
N ILE A 148 17.65 -4.95 28.34
CA ILE A 148 18.40 -3.99 29.16
C ILE A 148 18.52 -4.56 30.57
N THR A 149 19.76 -4.65 31.09
CA THR A 149 20.02 -5.20 32.42
C THR A 149 21.09 -4.41 33.17
N TRP A 150 20.99 -4.44 34.49
CA TRP A 150 21.92 -3.83 35.45
C TRP A 150 21.95 -4.67 36.74
N ALA A 151 22.82 -4.30 37.68
CA ALA A 151 22.84 -4.84 39.03
C ALA A 151 21.75 -4.13 39.88
N ALA A 152 20.51 -4.61 39.75
CA ALA A 152 19.39 -4.12 40.56
C ALA A 152 19.52 -4.52 42.03
N LEU A 153 19.16 -3.59 42.91
CA LEU A 153 19.12 -3.80 44.36
C LEU A 153 17.75 -4.34 44.81
N PRO A 154 17.69 -5.20 45.84
CA PRO A 154 16.42 -5.67 46.39
C PRO A 154 15.54 -4.52 46.91
N ASN A 155 14.24 -4.60 46.64
CA ASN A 155 13.23 -3.61 47.05
C ASN A 155 13.45 -2.18 46.50
N THR A 156 14.32 -2.00 45.51
CA THR A 156 14.57 -0.70 44.86
C THR A 156 13.82 -0.63 43.53
N LEU A 157 13.16 0.50 43.28
CA LEU A 157 12.50 0.79 42.01
C LEU A 157 13.40 1.65 41.12
N TYR A 158 13.26 1.49 39.80
CA TYR A 158 14.05 2.22 38.82
C TYR A 158 13.18 2.92 37.77
N THR A 159 13.67 4.05 37.28
CA THR A 159 13.17 4.70 36.06
C THR A 159 14.21 4.55 34.95
N LEU A 160 13.78 4.09 33.78
CA LEU A 160 14.56 4.08 32.54
C LEU A 160 14.04 5.15 31.60
N TYR A 161 14.91 6.09 31.23
CA TYR A 161 14.61 7.18 30.30
C TYR A 161 15.47 7.04 29.04
N VAL A 162 14.83 6.98 27.87
CA VAL A 162 15.48 6.88 26.57
C VAL A 162 15.18 8.14 25.77
N PHE A 163 16.22 8.87 25.35
CA PHE A 163 16.08 10.21 24.79
C PHE A 163 16.87 10.38 23.49
N ASP A 164 16.17 10.83 22.43
CA ASP A 164 16.79 11.31 21.20
C ASP A 164 17.41 12.69 21.46
N THR A 165 18.74 12.74 21.50
CA THR A 165 19.46 14.00 21.76
C THR A 165 19.52 14.92 20.54
N GLY A 166 19.36 14.41 19.31
CA GLY A 166 19.27 15.23 18.10
C GLY A 166 17.94 15.95 18.00
N SER A 167 16.83 15.23 18.19
CA SER A 167 15.46 15.72 17.99
C SER A 167 14.80 16.28 19.26
N PHE A 168 15.39 16.05 20.44
CA PHE A 168 14.82 16.35 21.76
C PHE A 168 13.49 15.63 22.05
N ILE A 169 13.40 14.35 21.64
CA ILE A 169 12.19 13.52 21.77
C ILE A 169 12.46 12.36 22.73
N ALA A 170 11.52 12.08 23.63
CA ALA A 170 11.57 10.86 24.46
C ALA A 170 11.20 9.63 23.61
N HIS A 171 12.15 8.70 23.48
CA HIS A 171 11.99 7.44 22.73
C HIS A 171 11.54 6.26 23.61
N GLY A 172 11.53 6.45 24.93
CA GLY A 172 11.04 5.47 25.90
C GLY A 172 11.09 6.07 27.31
N ILE A 173 10.04 5.88 28.11
CA ILE A 173 9.97 6.30 29.51
C ILE A 173 9.25 5.19 30.27
N TYR A 174 9.98 4.52 31.15
CA TYR A 174 9.49 3.43 32.00
C TYR A 174 9.75 3.80 33.45
N ILE A 175 8.70 3.85 34.27
CA ILE A 175 8.79 4.13 35.71
C ILE A 175 8.42 2.88 36.51
N ASN A 176 8.75 2.90 37.80
CA ASN A 176 8.40 1.84 38.75
C ASN A 176 8.92 0.44 38.34
N ILE A 177 10.04 0.37 37.63
CA ILE A 177 10.66 -0.88 37.22
C ILE A 177 11.15 -1.60 38.47
N ASN A 178 10.68 -2.83 38.70
CA ASN A 178 11.16 -3.69 39.78
C ASN A 178 12.23 -4.63 39.24
N GLN A 179 13.36 -4.75 39.94
CA GLN A 179 14.53 -5.49 39.46
C GLN A 179 14.92 -5.04 38.03
N ASN A 180 15.07 -5.97 37.09
CA ASN A 180 15.33 -5.69 35.66
C ASN A 180 14.09 -5.89 34.78
N ASP A 181 12.88 -5.99 35.36
CA ASP A 181 11.65 -6.33 34.63
C ASP A 181 11.00 -5.11 33.97
N ILE A 182 11.57 -4.71 32.83
CA ILE A 182 11.03 -3.63 31.98
C ILE A 182 9.73 -4.06 31.28
N GLN A 183 9.49 -5.36 31.07
CA GLN A 183 8.31 -5.84 30.34
C GLN A 183 7.02 -5.61 31.14
N ASN A 184 7.08 -5.77 32.47
CA ASN A 184 5.97 -5.51 33.38
C ASN A 184 6.02 -4.13 34.06
N ALA A 185 6.96 -3.26 33.65
CA ALA A 185 7.07 -1.89 34.17
C ALA A 185 5.99 -0.94 33.64
N GLU A 186 5.82 0.19 34.32
CA GLU A 186 4.85 1.20 33.93
C GLU A 186 5.41 2.07 32.80
N ALA A 187 5.10 1.70 31.56
CA ALA A 187 5.53 2.41 30.36
C ALA A 187 4.66 3.65 30.10
N ILE A 188 5.24 4.84 30.27
CA ILE A 188 4.60 6.12 29.90
C ILE A 188 4.74 6.33 28.39
N ILE A 189 5.94 6.11 27.86
CA ILE A 189 6.23 5.97 26.44
C ILE A 189 6.92 4.61 26.24
N PRO A 190 6.34 3.66 25.49
CA PRO A 190 7.03 2.43 25.14
C PRO A 190 8.16 2.71 24.13
N TYR A 191 9.23 1.93 24.22
CA TYR A 191 10.35 1.99 23.29
C TYR A 191 9.91 1.71 21.85
N HIS A 192 10.13 2.66 20.95
CA HIS A 192 9.70 2.59 19.54
C HIS A 192 10.87 2.64 18.54
N GLY A 193 12.08 2.35 18.99
CA GLY A 193 13.30 2.34 18.16
C GLY A 193 13.80 3.74 17.78
N PRO A 194 15.07 3.88 17.38
CA PRO A 194 15.56 5.12 16.78
C PRO A 194 14.86 5.39 15.44
N LYS A 195 14.89 6.66 15.02
CA LYS A 195 14.27 7.16 13.78
C LYS A 195 15.12 8.32 13.24
N ASN A 196 16.13 8.03 12.43
CA ASN A 196 17.04 9.04 11.88
C ASN A 196 16.98 9.12 10.34
N PRO A 197 16.23 10.07 9.77
CA PRO A 197 16.14 10.22 8.32
C PRO A 197 17.37 10.93 7.72
N THR A 198 18.23 11.53 8.55
CA THR A 198 19.24 12.50 8.12
C THR A 198 20.55 11.83 7.73
N VAL A 199 21.36 12.49 6.90
CA VAL A 199 22.70 12.02 6.50
C VAL A 199 23.73 11.98 7.65
N ARG A 200 23.41 12.56 8.82
CA ARG A 200 24.27 12.58 10.02
C ARG A 200 23.80 11.54 11.02
N GLU A 201 24.73 10.92 11.72
CA GLU A 201 24.44 10.00 12.80
C GLU A 201 23.80 10.71 14.01
N ASN A 202 22.88 10.05 14.71
CA ASN A 202 22.14 10.63 15.84
C ASN A 202 22.24 9.74 17.09
N ALA A 203 22.40 10.36 18.25
CA ALA A 203 22.63 9.66 19.52
C ALA A 203 21.35 9.57 20.35
N TYR A 204 20.95 8.34 20.68
CA TYR A 204 19.85 8.06 21.60
C TYR A 204 20.45 7.52 22.91
N VAL A 205 20.27 8.26 23.99
CA VAL A 205 20.87 7.94 25.30
C VAL A 205 19.86 7.21 26.17
N PHE A 206 20.34 6.19 26.87
CA PHE A 206 19.62 5.46 27.91
C PHE A 206 20.17 5.88 29.26
N LEU A 207 19.28 6.32 30.14
CA LEU A 207 19.59 6.83 31.47
C LEU A 207 18.79 6.00 32.47
N LEU A 208 19.49 5.34 33.39
CA LEU A 208 18.88 4.59 34.47
C LEU A 208 18.97 5.40 35.76
N PHE A 209 17.84 5.61 36.41
CA PHE A 209 17.71 6.33 37.67
C PHE A 209 17.18 5.41 38.77
N GLU A 210 17.75 5.55 39.97
CA GLU A 210 17.26 4.95 41.20
C GLU A 210 16.10 5.82 41.74
N GLN A 211 14.93 5.22 41.99
CA GLN A 211 13.80 5.94 42.59
C GLN A 211 13.88 5.88 44.12
N LYS A 212 13.55 6.98 44.80
CA LYS A 212 13.41 7.00 46.27
C LYS A 212 12.16 6.23 46.72
N ASP A 213 11.06 6.41 45.99
CA ASP A 213 9.74 5.85 46.27
C ASP A 213 9.06 5.38 44.97
N ARG A 214 7.87 4.77 45.08
CA ARG A 214 7.02 4.50 43.92
C ARG A 214 6.48 5.83 43.37
N ILE A 215 6.79 6.12 42.11
CA ILE A 215 6.27 7.29 41.40
C ILE A 215 4.79 7.05 41.08
N VAL A 216 3.94 8.05 41.34
CA VAL A 216 2.53 8.06 40.93
C VAL A 216 2.28 9.39 40.24
N LEU A 217 2.04 9.35 38.93
CA LEU A 217 1.84 10.55 38.13
C LEU A 217 0.42 11.09 38.26
N THR A 218 0.28 12.42 38.21
CA THR A 218 -1.01 13.06 37.93
C THR A 218 -1.36 12.88 36.45
N GLU A 219 -2.66 12.88 36.12
CA GLU A 219 -3.10 12.77 34.71
C GLU A 219 -2.49 13.89 33.84
N GLU A 220 -2.37 15.11 34.38
CA GLU A 220 -1.72 16.23 33.68
C GLU A 220 -0.27 15.90 33.28
N TRP A 221 0.53 15.37 34.20
CA TRP A 221 1.93 15.02 33.92
C TRP A 221 2.07 13.76 33.07
N TYR A 222 1.18 12.78 33.25
CA TYR A 222 1.09 11.62 32.37
C TYR A 222 0.86 12.03 30.91
N GLN A 223 -0.03 12.99 30.65
CA GLN A 223 -0.26 13.55 29.32
C GLN A 223 0.94 14.39 28.82
N LYS A 224 1.53 15.26 29.65
CA LYS A 224 2.74 16.02 29.27
C LYS A 224 3.92 15.13 28.90
N LEU A 225 4.13 14.02 29.63
CA LEU A 225 5.17 13.03 29.35
C LEU A 225 4.88 12.24 28.07
N LYS A 226 3.62 12.04 27.68
CA LYS A 226 3.24 11.38 26.42
C LYS A 226 3.30 12.27 25.18
N GLN A 227 3.12 13.58 25.33
CA GLN A 227 3.01 14.53 24.21
C GLN A 227 4.37 15.04 23.68
N THR A 228 5.48 14.40 24.05
CA THR A 228 6.87 14.80 23.72
C THR A 228 7.21 14.86 22.22
N MET A 229 6.32 14.42 21.32
CA MET A 229 6.64 14.22 19.89
C MET A 229 6.31 15.41 18.96
N VAL A 230 5.63 16.49 19.39
CA VAL A 230 4.92 17.35 18.40
C VAL A 230 5.25 18.86 18.37
N THR A 231 5.45 19.61 19.47
CA THR A 231 5.41 21.10 19.38
C THR A 231 6.42 21.95 20.17
N ALA A 232 7.30 21.38 21.01
CA ALA A 232 8.36 22.16 21.67
C ALA A 232 9.57 21.30 21.99
N ALA A 233 10.74 21.93 22.12
CA ALA A 233 11.94 21.26 22.66
C ALA A 233 11.63 20.76 24.07
N TYR A 234 11.48 19.45 24.23
CA TYR A 234 11.04 18.88 25.49
C TYR A 234 12.14 19.04 26.55
N ASN A 235 11.84 19.80 27.61
CA ASN A 235 12.80 20.02 28.69
C ASN A 235 12.78 18.84 29.67
N THR A 236 13.61 17.85 29.36
CA THR A 236 13.99 16.71 30.22
C THR A 236 14.30 17.11 31.67
N THR A 237 14.84 18.30 31.91
CA THR A 237 15.13 18.78 33.28
C THR A 237 13.86 18.91 34.11
N TYR A 238 12.75 19.39 33.54
CA TYR A 238 11.46 19.46 34.25
C TYR A 238 10.88 18.06 34.47
N ALA A 239 11.07 17.13 33.51
CA ALA A 239 10.65 15.73 33.67
C ALA A 239 11.41 15.06 34.83
N PHE A 240 12.72 15.23 34.91
CA PHE A 240 13.54 14.68 35.99
C PHE A 240 13.21 15.31 37.35
N GLN A 241 12.84 16.59 37.38
CA GLN A 241 12.38 17.26 38.61
C GLN A 241 11.03 16.73 39.10
N GLU A 242 10.03 16.58 38.22
CA GLU A 242 8.71 16.04 38.59
C GLU A 242 8.79 14.57 39.04
N LEU A 243 9.64 13.77 38.37
CA LEU A 243 9.86 12.36 38.70
C LEU A 243 10.83 12.16 39.90
N ASP A 244 11.31 13.23 40.54
CA ASP A 244 12.30 13.25 41.63
C ASP A 244 13.58 12.43 41.35
N LEU A 245 14.07 12.51 40.11
CA LEU A 245 15.20 11.73 39.60
C LEU A 245 16.53 12.47 39.77
N THR A 246 17.31 12.06 40.77
CA THR A 246 18.60 12.70 41.12
C THR A 246 19.79 12.04 40.43
N GLY A 247 19.96 12.30 39.13
CA GLY A 247 21.12 11.86 38.35
C GLY A 247 21.13 10.37 37.98
N PRO A 248 21.76 9.97 36.86
CA PRO A 248 21.73 8.60 36.39
C PRO A 248 22.76 7.76 37.15
N ILE A 249 22.34 6.60 37.64
CA ILE A 249 23.24 5.61 38.24
C ILE A 249 23.94 4.73 37.18
N ALA A 250 23.39 4.70 35.96
CA ALA A 250 23.98 4.02 34.80
C ALA A 250 23.57 4.74 33.51
N MET A 251 24.44 4.71 32.48
CA MET A 251 24.20 5.35 31.19
C MET A 251 24.86 4.55 30.06
N ASN A 252 24.16 4.47 28.91
CA ASN A 252 24.68 3.92 27.65
C ASN A 252 24.00 4.68 26.49
N TRP A 253 24.48 4.59 25.25
CA TRP A 253 23.82 5.22 24.09
C TRP A 253 24.04 4.43 22.80
N LEU A 254 23.07 4.54 21.88
CA LEU A 254 23.18 4.04 20.51
C LEU A 254 23.46 5.20 19.55
N GLN A 255 24.28 4.98 18.53
CA GLN A 255 24.60 5.97 17.49
C GLN A 255 23.98 5.50 16.16
N ALA A 256 22.78 6.00 15.87
CA ALA A 256 21.99 5.60 14.71
C ALA A 256 22.38 6.39 13.46
N VAL A 257 22.73 5.71 12.38
CA VAL A 257 22.90 6.33 11.05
C VAL A 257 21.58 6.35 10.28
N LYS A 258 21.58 6.99 9.11
CA LYS A 258 20.50 6.84 8.12
C LYS A 258 20.33 5.38 7.72
N ASP A 259 19.09 4.95 7.54
CA ASP A 259 18.78 3.71 6.81
C ASP A 259 17.46 3.85 6.04
N PRO A 260 17.13 2.93 5.11
CA PRO A 260 15.90 3.05 4.34
C PRO A 260 14.65 3.00 5.23
N TYR A 261 14.65 2.17 6.29
CA TYR A 261 13.51 2.03 7.20
C TYR A 261 13.11 3.35 7.85
N SER A 262 14.10 4.10 8.35
CA SER A 262 13.87 5.42 8.94
C SER A 262 13.51 6.47 7.89
N VAL A 263 14.11 6.47 6.71
CA VAL A 263 13.71 7.37 5.62
C VAL A 263 12.24 7.16 5.23
N GLN A 264 11.80 5.92 5.02
CA GLN A 264 10.40 5.65 4.67
C GLN A 264 9.42 6.00 5.80
N TYR A 265 9.82 5.84 7.07
CA TYR A 265 8.99 6.28 8.18
C TYR A 265 8.66 7.78 8.08
N PHE A 266 9.65 8.64 7.80
CA PHE A 266 9.43 10.09 7.67
C PHE A 266 8.67 10.50 6.41
N VAL A 267 8.79 9.72 5.32
CA VAL A 267 7.95 9.86 4.13
C VAL A 267 6.49 9.54 4.45
N ASN A 268 6.24 8.40 5.12
CA ASN A 268 4.89 7.93 5.46
C ASN A 268 4.13 8.88 6.39
N VAL A 269 4.82 9.56 7.32
CA VAL A 269 4.20 10.58 8.20
C VAL A 269 4.13 11.97 7.57
N GLY A 270 4.58 12.15 6.32
CA GLY A 270 4.51 13.42 5.59
C GLY A 270 5.44 14.51 6.14
N LEU A 271 6.56 14.14 6.77
CA LEU A 271 7.49 15.09 7.39
C LEU A 271 8.70 15.38 6.51
N ILE A 272 9.48 14.36 6.15
CA ILE A 272 10.75 14.50 5.40
C ILE A 272 10.84 13.42 4.33
N ASN A 273 11.13 13.80 3.10
CA ASN A 273 11.53 12.87 2.04
C ASN A 273 13.03 12.98 1.76
N ASN A 274 13.78 11.91 2.10
CA ASN A 274 15.20 11.78 1.76
C ASN A 274 15.48 10.58 0.82
N CYS A 275 14.44 10.06 0.15
CA CYS A 275 14.62 9.08 -0.93
C CYS A 275 15.47 9.59 -2.12
N PRO A 276 15.45 10.88 -2.52
CA PRO A 276 16.28 11.39 -3.61
C PRO A 276 17.78 11.23 -3.32
N ASN A 277 18.20 11.51 -2.08
CA ASN A 277 19.57 11.30 -1.62
C ASN A 277 19.95 9.81 -1.59
N MET A 278 19.02 8.88 -1.32
CA MET A 278 19.30 7.45 -1.44
C MET A 278 19.54 7.01 -2.89
N VAL A 279 18.75 7.52 -3.83
CA VAL A 279 18.94 7.26 -5.27
C VAL A 279 20.24 7.90 -5.77
N THR A 280 20.61 9.07 -5.24
CA THR A 280 21.91 9.73 -5.51
C THR A 280 23.09 8.81 -5.17
N GLU A 281 23.10 8.23 -3.97
CA GLU A 281 24.14 7.29 -3.54
C GLU A 281 24.19 6.01 -4.40
N ALA A 282 23.04 5.52 -4.85
CA ALA A 282 22.95 4.36 -5.74
C ALA A 282 23.41 4.70 -7.18
N LEU A 283 23.13 5.92 -7.65
CA LEU A 283 23.52 6.42 -8.97
C LEU A 283 25.04 6.62 -9.05
N LYS A 284 25.66 7.25 -8.05
CA LYS A 284 27.12 7.44 -7.99
C LYS A 284 27.89 6.11 -8.05
N LYS A 285 27.37 5.07 -7.38
CA LYS A 285 27.95 3.71 -7.41
C LYS A 285 27.94 3.05 -8.79
N LYS A 286 27.13 3.52 -9.76
CA LYS A 286 27.16 3.02 -11.15
C LYS A 286 28.33 3.57 -11.97
N ASN A 287 29.04 4.60 -11.50
CA ASN A 287 30.23 5.17 -12.15
C ASN A 287 30.02 5.51 -13.64
N ILE A 288 28.94 6.26 -13.93
CA ILE A 288 28.52 6.63 -15.29
C ILE A 288 29.20 7.95 -15.68
N SER A 289 29.97 7.96 -16.77
CA SER A 289 30.86 9.07 -17.16
C SER A 289 30.19 10.41 -17.42
N PHE A 290 28.92 10.43 -17.83
CA PHE A 290 28.15 11.67 -18.06
C PHE A 290 27.34 12.14 -16.83
N ILE A 291 27.46 11.46 -15.68
CA ILE A 291 26.86 11.89 -14.41
C ILE A 291 27.95 12.60 -13.58
N PRO A 292 27.74 13.83 -13.08
CA PRO A 292 28.72 14.52 -12.25
C PRO A 292 29.00 13.82 -10.93
N ASP A 293 30.26 13.79 -10.48
CA ASP A 293 30.68 13.22 -9.18
C ASP A 293 29.97 13.88 -7.99
N ASP A 294 29.69 15.18 -8.11
CA ASP A 294 29.02 16.03 -7.12
C ASP A 294 27.49 16.03 -7.24
N VAL A 295 26.89 15.19 -8.10
CA VAL A 295 25.42 15.12 -8.27
C VAL A 295 24.69 14.97 -6.92
N ASP A 296 23.61 15.72 -6.75
CA ASP A 296 22.68 15.59 -5.63
C ASP A 296 21.26 15.75 -6.16
N LEU A 297 20.47 14.66 -6.13
CA LEU A 297 19.14 14.63 -6.71
C LEU A 297 18.14 15.27 -5.74
N SER A 298 17.43 16.31 -6.20
CA SER A 298 16.40 16.99 -5.41
C SER A 298 14.99 16.41 -5.56
N MET A 299 14.81 15.39 -6.42
CA MET A 299 13.53 14.77 -6.76
C MET A 299 13.61 13.24 -6.78
N SER A 300 12.65 12.57 -6.15
CA SER A 300 12.36 11.15 -6.34
C SER A 300 11.64 11.02 -7.67
N LEU A 301 12.15 10.16 -8.55
CA LEU A 301 11.56 9.85 -9.85
C LEU A 301 10.99 8.43 -9.82
N TYR A 302 9.68 8.33 -9.63
CA TYR A 302 8.96 7.06 -9.79
C TYR A 302 8.41 6.99 -11.20
N ILE A 303 8.67 5.89 -11.91
CA ILE A 303 8.17 5.66 -13.26
C ILE A 303 7.48 4.29 -13.28
N ASN A 304 6.31 4.25 -13.90
CA ASN A 304 5.57 3.03 -14.14
C ASN A 304 5.45 2.80 -15.66
N LEU A 305 5.62 1.55 -16.09
CA LEU A 305 5.40 1.11 -17.46
C LEU A 305 4.13 0.24 -17.48
N HIS A 306 3.02 0.77 -17.97
CA HIS A 306 1.76 0.05 -18.09
C HIS A 306 1.70 -0.69 -19.42
N THR A 307 1.49 -2.01 -19.39
CA THR A 307 1.32 -2.85 -20.58
C THR A 307 -0.01 -3.59 -20.54
N THR A 308 -0.69 -3.64 -21.67
CA THR A 308 -1.93 -4.42 -21.85
C THR A 308 -1.64 -5.92 -21.98
N ALA A 309 -2.66 -6.75 -21.72
CA ALA A 309 -2.57 -8.20 -21.86
C ALA A 309 -2.18 -8.62 -23.28
N LEU A 310 -1.30 -9.61 -23.40
CA LEU A 310 -0.71 -10.05 -24.66
C LEU A 310 -0.68 -11.59 -24.72
N ASN A 311 -1.19 -12.15 -25.83
CA ASN A 311 -1.04 -13.56 -26.17
C ASN A 311 -0.17 -13.68 -27.41
N PHE A 312 0.83 -14.56 -27.38
CA PHE A 312 1.69 -14.84 -28.53
C PHE A 312 2.27 -16.25 -28.44
N GLU A 313 2.76 -16.77 -29.56
CA GLU A 313 3.49 -18.04 -29.59
C GLU A 313 4.97 -17.75 -29.83
N SER A 314 5.83 -18.35 -29.02
CA SER A 314 7.29 -18.21 -29.11
C SER A 314 7.92 -19.57 -28.88
N CYS A 315 8.84 -19.97 -29.76
CA CYS A 315 9.57 -21.23 -29.64
C CYS A 315 8.67 -22.46 -29.32
N CYS A 316 7.54 -22.58 -30.04
CA CYS A 316 6.53 -23.65 -29.89
C CYS A 316 5.74 -23.68 -28.57
N THR A 317 5.83 -22.63 -27.76
CA THR A 317 5.02 -22.46 -26.54
C THR A 317 4.11 -21.24 -26.69
N SER A 318 2.83 -21.38 -26.36
CA SER A 318 1.88 -20.27 -26.30
C SER A 318 1.99 -19.57 -24.94
N TYR A 319 2.31 -18.28 -24.96
CA TYR A 319 2.45 -17.45 -23.77
C TYR A 319 1.26 -16.50 -23.61
N ARG A 320 0.82 -16.32 -22.37
CA ARG A 320 -0.25 -15.39 -21.99
C ARG A 320 0.22 -14.47 -20.87
N TYR A 321 0.53 -13.25 -21.25
CA TYR A 321 0.78 -12.14 -20.33
C TYR A 321 -0.55 -11.45 -20.02
N GLN A 322 -0.82 -11.22 -18.74
CA GLN A 322 -1.95 -10.37 -18.33
C GLN A 322 -1.54 -8.90 -18.43
N GLU A 323 -2.52 -8.01 -18.27
CA GLU A 323 -2.26 -6.58 -18.06
C GLU A 323 -1.38 -6.39 -16.82
N TYR A 324 -0.34 -5.56 -16.93
CA TYR A 324 0.66 -5.40 -15.89
C TYR A 324 1.31 -4.02 -15.93
N THR A 325 1.50 -3.45 -14.74
CA THR A 325 2.22 -2.19 -14.54
C THR A 325 3.55 -2.45 -13.85
N ALA A 326 4.64 -2.36 -14.60
CA ALA A 326 6.00 -2.53 -14.07
C ALA A 326 6.49 -1.24 -13.41
N LYS A 327 6.84 -1.29 -12.13
CA LYS A 327 7.40 -0.14 -11.40
C LYS A 327 8.91 -0.17 -11.46
N LEU A 328 9.54 0.93 -11.87
CA LEU A 328 11.00 1.05 -11.83
C LEU A 328 11.47 1.11 -10.37
N ASN A 329 12.55 0.38 -10.09
CA ASN A 329 13.12 0.26 -8.75
C ASN A 329 14.63 0.50 -8.80
N PRO A 330 15.09 1.76 -8.68
CA PRO A 330 16.51 2.08 -8.76
C PRO A 330 17.32 1.54 -7.57
N LEU A 331 16.67 1.28 -6.42
CA LEU A 331 17.36 0.88 -5.19
C LEU A 331 17.40 -0.64 -4.97
N GLY A 332 16.76 -1.42 -5.86
CA GLY A 332 16.82 -2.88 -5.90
C GLY A 332 17.67 -3.42 -7.05
N ASP A 333 17.80 -4.74 -7.07
CA ASP A 333 18.52 -5.56 -8.06
C ASP A 333 17.57 -6.39 -8.96
N GLY A 334 16.27 -6.09 -8.89
CA GLY A 334 15.22 -6.79 -9.64
C GLY A 334 15.21 -6.48 -11.14
N TYR A 335 14.86 -7.49 -11.92
CA TYR A 335 14.69 -7.40 -13.37
C TYR A 335 13.22 -7.15 -13.74
N ILE A 336 13.00 -6.39 -14.82
CA ILE A 336 11.69 -6.27 -15.47
C ILE A 336 11.76 -7.07 -16.79
N ASN A 337 10.87 -8.06 -16.94
CA ASN A 337 10.73 -8.80 -18.19
C ASN A 337 10.41 -7.82 -19.34
N PRO A 338 11.11 -7.87 -20.48
CA PRO A 338 10.76 -7.09 -21.67
C PRO A 338 9.28 -7.11 -22.06
N ALA A 339 8.58 -8.23 -21.90
CA ALA A 339 7.12 -8.38 -22.09
C ALA A 339 6.26 -7.42 -21.24
N HIS A 340 6.81 -6.90 -20.13
CA HIS A 340 6.20 -5.91 -19.24
C HIS A 340 6.73 -4.47 -19.44
N ALA A 341 7.72 -4.28 -20.31
CA ALA A 341 8.38 -3.00 -20.58
C ALA A 341 8.41 -2.67 -22.08
N ARG A 342 7.49 -3.24 -22.85
CA ARG A 342 7.43 -3.21 -24.32
C ARG A 342 7.35 -1.79 -24.89
N SER A 343 7.63 -1.63 -26.18
CA SER A 343 7.51 -0.32 -26.86
C SER A 343 6.08 0.24 -26.93
N ASP A 344 5.05 -0.58 -26.71
CA ASP A 344 3.64 -0.16 -26.56
C ASP A 344 3.25 0.19 -25.11
N ALA A 345 4.20 0.21 -24.17
CA ALA A 345 3.92 0.58 -22.79
C ALA A 345 3.57 2.06 -22.66
N THR A 346 2.50 2.37 -21.92
CA THR A 346 2.19 3.73 -21.48
C THR A 346 3.03 4.07 -20.25
N LEU A 347 3.68 5.24 -20.25
CA LEU A 347 4.54 5.67 -19.14
C LEU A 347 3.78 6.67 -18.26
N THR A 348 3.77 6.43 -16.95
CA THR A 348 3.39 7.44 -15.95
C THR A 348 4.57 7.76 -15.05
N MET A 349 4.61 8.99 -14.53
CA MET A 349 5.68 9.50 -13.68
C MET A 349 5.09 10.18 -12.45
N THR A 350 5.63 9.88 -11.27
CA THR A 350 5.35 10.62 -10.03
C THR A 350 6.63 11.25 -9.53
N LEU A 351 6.57 12.56 -9.24
CA LEU A 351 7.67 13.35 -8.74
C LEU A 351 7.46 13.73 -7.27
N GLN A 352 8.43 13.42 -6.41
CA GLN A 352 8.39 13.82 -4.99
C GLN A 352 9.67 14.54 -4.60
N ARG A 353 9.56 15.80 -4.17
CA ARG A 353 10.72 16.63 -3.79
C ARG A 353 11.42 16.11 -2.53
N GLU A 354 12.74 16.29 -2.46
CA GLU A 354 13.52 16.15 -1.24
C GLU A 354 13.14 17.18 -0.16
N GLY A 355 13.36 16.84 1.10
CA GLY A 355 13.28 17.75 2.24
C GLY A 355 11.92 17.73 2.94
N LEU A 356 11.56 18.85 3.57
CA LEU A 356 10.39 18.98 4.44
C LEU A 356 9.09 19.02 3.61
N LEU A 357 8.33 17.93 3.62
CA LEU A 357 7.14 17.74 2.78
C LEU A 357 5.97 18.68 3.12
N PHE A 358 5.95 19.24 4.34
CA PHE A 358 4.96 20.22 4.76
C PHE A 358 5.30 21.67 4.38
N ILE A 359 6.47 21.93 3.78
CA ILE A 359 6.82 23.27 3.26
C ILE A 359 6.37 23.35 1.79
N PRO A 360 5.30 24.12 1.47
CA PRO A 360 4.85 24.26 0.09
C PRO A 360 5.93 24.96 -0.75
N SER A 361 6.50 24.24 -1.71
CA SER A 361 7.54 24.76 -2.58
C SER A 361 7.74 23.88 -3.82
N MET A 362 6.87 24.11 -4.80
CA MET A 362 7.27 24.09 -6.21
C MET A 362 6.70 25.32 -6.89
N LYS A 363 7.46 25.86 -7.86
CA LYS A 363 6.86 26.72 -8.88
C LYS A 363 5.91 25.83 -9.69
N THR A 364 4.67 26.26 -9.88
CA THR A 364 3.67 25.62 -10.75
C THR A 364 4.10 25.50 -12.21
N ASP A 365 5.18 26.20 -12.59
CA ASP A 365 5.63 26.37 -13.97
C ASP A 365 6.97 25.63 -14.24
N ALA A 366 7.35 24.68 -13.37
CA ALA A 366 8.60 23.94 -13.51
C ALA A 366 8.54 22.94 -14.67
N ARG A 367 9.39 23.14 -15.68
CA ARG A 367 9.50 22.27 -16.85
C ARG A 367 10.65 21.27 -16.72
N TYR A 368 10.43 20.07 -17.23
CA TYR A 368 11.40 18.98 -17.19
C TYR A 368 11.67 18.35 -18.56
N THR A 369 12.86 17.79 -18.70
CA THR A 369 13.23 16.86 -19.76
C THR A 369 13.41 15.48 -19.15
N LEU A 370 12.74 14.47 -19.72
CA LEU A 370 12.89 13.07 -19.35
C LEU A 370 13.64 12.32 -20.47
N LEU A 371 14.80 11.77 -20.12
CA LEU A 371 15.71 11.07 -21.01
C LEU A 371 15.84 9.61 -20.56
N CYS A 372 15.61 8.64 -21.45
CA CYS A 372 15.89 7.22 -21.20
C CYS A 372 17.00 6.72 -22.12
N VAL A 373 18.05 6.15 -21.53
CA VAL A 373 19.20 5.59 -22.26
C VAL A 373 19.64 4.24 -21.71
N ASP A 374 20.20 3.40 -22.59
CA ASP A 374 20.81 2.12 -22.23
C ASP A 374 22.32 2.28 -22.07
N ILE A 375 22.81 2.06 -20.85
CA ILE A 375 24.21 2.25 -20.45
C ILE A 375 25.01 0.94 -20.39
N SER A 376 24.40 -0.21 -20.73
CA SER A 376 25.03 -1.53 -20.57
C SER A 376 25.15 -2.31 -21.88
N VAL A 377 25.11 -1.61 -23.02
CA VAL A 377 25.28 -2.20 -24.36
C VAL A 377 26.66 -2.89 -24.47
N PRO A 378 26.73 -4.19 -24.83
CA PRO A 378 27.98 -4.96 -24.79
C PRO A 378 28.97 -4.65 -25.93
N PHE A 379 28.53 -3.93 -26.97
CA PHE A 379 29.33 -3.70 -28.18
C PHE A 379 29.58 -2.20 -28.41
N PRO A 380 30.85 -1.75 -28.45
CA PRO A 380 31.21 -0.36 -28.74
C PRO A 380 30.65 0.21 -30.05
N ALA A 381 30.36 -0.67 -31.03
CA ALA A 381 29.74 -0.29 -32.31
C ALA A 381 28.22 -0.03 -32.21
N ALA A 382 27.57 -0.50 -31.14
CA ALA A 382 26.14 -0.31 -30.86
C ALA A 382 25.90 0.63 -29.66
N GLY A 383 26.90 0.92 -28.83
CA GLY A 383 26.83 1.88 -27.74
C GLY A 383 28.10 1.89 -26.87
N THR A 384 28.38 3.00 -26.22
CA THR A 384 29.40 3.10 -25.15
C THR A 384 28.82 3.86 -23.95
N PRO A 385 29.44 3.83 -22.76
CA PRO A 385 29.00 4.67 -21.64
C PRO A 385 28.94 6.17 -21.97
N ASP A 386 29.80 6.67 -22.86
CA ASP A 386 29.80 8.08 -23.31
C ASP A 386 28.81 8.38 -24.45
N LEU A 387 28.37 7.33 -25.17
CA LEU A 387 27.42 7.38 -26.29
C LEU A 387 26.41 6.22 -26.14
N PRO A 388 25.54 6.25 -25.13
CA PRO A 388 24.55 5.20 -24.91
C PRO A 388 23.45 5.21 -25.99
N LEU A 389 22.68 4.12 -26.07
CA LEU A 389 21.52 4.04 -26.96
C LEU A 389 20.35 4.82 -26.39
N LEU A 390 19.75 5.70 -27.21
CA LEU A 390 18.55 6.43 -26.86
C LEU A 390 17.31 5.52 -26.94
N HIS A 391 16.60 5.41 -25.82
CA HIS A 391 15.31 4.74 -25.72
C HIS A 391 14.13 5.71 -25.69
N MET A 392 14.30 6.91 -25.15
CA MET A 392 13.26 7.95 -25.09
C MET A 392 13.87 9.33 -24.86
N LEU A 393 13.29 10.36 -25.44
CA LEU A 393 13.55 11.76 -25.10
C LEU A 393 12.26 12.57 -25.23
N VAL A 394 11.80 13.14 -24.11
CA VAL A 394 10.66 14.06 -24.04
C VAL A 394 11.12 15.32 -23.33
N THR A 395 10.86 16.49 -23.92
CA THR A 395 11.25 17.81 -23.38
C THR A 395 10.02 18.65 -23.01
N ASN A 396 10.21 19.72 -22.26
CA ASN A 396 9.15 20.69 -21.89
C ASN A 396 7.98 20.10 -21.07
N ILE A 397 8.15 18.92 -20.46
CA ILE A 397 7.17 18.26 -19.57
C ILE A 397 6.78 19.22 -18.45
N ASN A 398 5.49 19.45 -18.24
CA ASN A 398 4.96 20.25 -17.15
C ASN A 398 4.76 19.40 -15.89
N GLY A 399 5.57 19.63 -14.85
CA GLY A 399 5.46 18.85 -13.61
C GLY A 399 5.69 17.35 -13.84
N SER A 400 4.69 16.53 -13.50
CA SER A 400 4.71 15.07 -13.65
C SER A 400 4.09 14.56 -14.95
N ASP A 401 3.39 15.42 -15.71
CA ASP A 401 2.61 15.04 -16.90
C ASP A 401 3.52 14.87 -18.12
N ILE A 402 3.87 13.62 -18.45
CA ILE A 402 4.70 13.29 -19.62
C ILE A 402 4.00 13.70 -20.94
N GLU A 403 2.68 13.62 -21.02
CA GLU A 403 1.92 13.89 -22.26
C GLU A 403 1.91 15.38 -22.63
N SER A 404 2.09 16.27 -21.64
CA SER A 404 2.29 17.71 -21.88
C SER A 404 3.61 18.07 -22.58
N GLY A 405 4.55 17.13 -22.70
CA GLY A 405 5.88 17.36 -23.24
C GLY A 405 6.02 17.15 -24.76
N ASP A 406 6.99 17.83 -25.37
CA ASP A 406 7.39 17.61 -26.76
C ASP A 406 8.12 16.27 -26.89
N ILE A 407 7.50 15.31 -27.58
CA ILE A 407 8.07 13.99 -27.83
C ILE A 407 9.12 14.06 -28.95
N ILE A 408 10.39 14.19 -28.57
CA ILE A 408 11.53 14.15 -29.51
C ILE A 408 11.80 12.73 -29.97
N ARG A 409 11.68 11.76 -29.05
CA ARG A 409 11.74 10.33 -29.34
C ARG A 409 10.82 9.55 -28.40
N SER A 410 9.79 8.91 -28.97
CA SER A 410 8.90 7.97 -28.28
C SER A 410 9.68 6.83 -27.63
N TYR A 411 9.13 6.30 -26.53
CA TYR A 411 9.71 5.16 -25.83
C TYR A 411 9.89 3.94 -26.74
N LEU A 412 11.02 3.26 -26.56
CA LEU A 412 11.32 1.98 -27.17
C LEU A 412 11.65 1.01 -26.03
N GLY A 413 10.94 -0.12 -25.99
CA GLY A 413 11.16 -1.15 -24.97
C GLY A 413 12.58 -1.72 -24.96
N PRO A 414 12.96 -2.46 -23.91
CA PRO A 414 14.24 -3.13 -23.84
C PRO A 414 14.35 -4.18 -24.95
N ALA A 415 15.57 -4.44 -25.41
CA ALA A 415 15.87 -5.48 -26.40
C ALA A 415 17.26 -6.10 -26.15
N PRO A 416 17.51 -6.63 -24.94
CA PRO A 416 18.78 -7.28 -24.60
C PRO A 416 18.98 -8.59 -25.39
N PRO A 417 20.24 -9.00 -25.63
CA PRO A 417 20.58 -10.32 -26.13
C PRO A 417 20.85 -11.32 -24.97
N ASP A 418 20.74 -12.61 -25.25
CA ASP A 418 20.64 -13.69 -24.26
C ASP A 418 21.83 -13.88 -23.29
N TYR A 419 22.96 -13.22 -23.53
CA TYR A 419 24.20 -13.37 -22.75
C TYR A 419 24.57 -12.14 -21.90
N VAL A 420 23.79 -11.06 -21.93
CA VAL A 420 24.06 -9.87 -21.10
C VAL A 420 22.80 -9.13 -20.67
N ASN A 421 22.82 -8.63 -19.44
CA ASN A 421 21.72 -7.87 -18.86
C ASN A 421 21.91 -6.39 -19.17
N HIS A 422 20.88 -5.73 -19.69
CA HIS A 422 20.94 -4.32 -20.04
C HIS A 422 20.36 -3.44 -18.92
N THR A 423 20.90 -2.23 -18.73
CA THR A 423 20.45 -1.28 -17.70
C THR A 423 19.90 -0.03 -18.36
N TYR A 424 18.60 0.20 -18.20
CA TYR A 424 17.88 1.33 -18.78
C TYR A 424 17.70 2.40 -17.72
N ILE A 425 18.40 3.52 -17.87
CA ILE A 425 18.38 4.64 -16.92
C ILE A 425 17.54 5.79 -17.46
N PHE A 426 16.59 6.22 -16.63
CA PHE A 426 15.79 7.42 -16.81
C PHE A 426 16.40 8.56 -15.99
N LEU A 427 16.56 9.71 -16.63
CA LEU A 427 17.17 10.90 -16.07
C LEU A 427 16.21 12.06 -16.26
N LEU A 428 15.85 12.71 -15.15
CA LEU A 428 14.96 13.87 -15.11
C LEU A 428 15.80 15.13 -14.91
N TYR A 429 15.75 16.02 -15.91
CA TYR A 429 16.45 17.30 -15.87
C TYR A 429 15.45 18.45 -15.71
N ALA A 430 15.70 19.35 -14.76
CA ALA A 430 15.01 20.62 -14.66
C ALA A 430 15.51 21.58 -15.75
N GLN A 431 14.57 22.27 -16.39
CA GLN A 431 14.84 23.20 -17.48
C GLN A 431 14.86 24.66 -17.00
N ASN A 432 15.88 25.40 -17.43
CA ASN A 432 15.97 26.86 -17.21
C ASN A 432 15.13 27.67 -18.24
N SER A 433 14.78 27.08 -19.38
CA SER A 433 13.92 27.68 -20.42
C SER A 433 13.16 26.60 -21.20
N MET A 434 12.20 27.00 -22.03
CA MET A 434 11.62 26.09 -23.03
C MET A 434 12.71 25.70 -24.05
N LEU A 435 12.81 24.41 -24.38
CA LEU A 435 13.67 23.93 -25.46
C LEU A 435 12.89 23.95 -26.77
N LYS A 436 13.55 24.23 -27.91
CA LYS A 436 12.89 24.13 -29.22
C LYS A 436 13.06 22.73 -29.78
N GLU A 437 11.96 22.15 -30.27
CA GLU A 437 11.92 20.79 -30.82
C GLU A 437 12.96 20.56 -31.94
N ASN A 438 13.09 21.52 -32.86
CA ASN A 438 14.03 21.46 -33.99
C ASN A 438 15.51 21.53 -33.55
N GLU A 439 15.83 22.37 -32.57
CA GLU A 439 17.16 22.47 -31.97
C GLU A 439 17.49 21.19 -31.20
N THR A 440 16.52 20.65 -30.46
CA THR A 440 16.68 19.38 -29.71
C THR A 440 16.88 18.18 -30.64
N LYS A 441 16.12 18.10 -31.74
CA LYS A 441 16.30 17.07 -32.78
C LYS A 441 17.68 17.09 -33.42
N SER A 442 18.40 18.22 -33.42
CA SER A 442 19.78 18.31 -33.94
C SER A 442 20.83 17.57 -33.10
N TYR A 443 20.50 17.18 -31.86
CA TYR A 443 21.36 16.35 -31.00
C TYR A 443 21.21 14.84 -31.28
N LEU A 444 20.18 14.42 -32.03
CA LEU A 444 20.09 13.05 -32.55
C LEU A 444 21.19 12.86 -33.60
N THR A 445 22.12 11.94 -33.36
CA THR A 445 23.30 11.78 -34.22
C THR A 445 22.94 11.19 -35.59
N GLN A 446 23.81 11.40 -36.59
CA GLN A 446 23.81 10.62 -37.84
C GLN A 446 24.24 9.17 -37.56
N GLY A 447 23.37 8.43 -36.87
CA GLY A 447 23.63 7.08 -36.38
C GLY A 447 22.36 6.25 -36.13
N CYS A 448 21.17 6.81 -36.38
CA CYS A 448 19.88 6.11 -36.34
C CYS A 448 19.74 5.13 -37.51
N SER A 449 20.59 4.11 -37.57
CA SER A 449 20.58 3.11 -38.63
C SER A 449 19.42 2.13 -38.44
N SER A 450 18.87 1.62 -39.55
CA SER A 450 17.84 0.58 -39.52
C SER A 450 18.31 -0.73 -38.86
N GLY A 451 19.63 -0.95 -38.76
CA GLY A 451 20.23 -2.13 -38.15
C GLY A 451 20.15 -2.22 -36.62
N ILE A 452 19.80 -1.13 -35.92
CA ILE A 452 19.63 -1.11 -34.44
C ILE A 452 18.18 -0.77 -34.06
N ASP A 453 17.21 -1.34 -34.77
CA ASP A 453 15.77 -1.16 -34.48
C ASP A 453 15.33 0.33 -34.44
N GLY A 454 15.97 1.15 -35.29
CA GLY A 454 15.78 2.60 -35.35
C GLY A 454 16.28 3.40 -34.15
N ARG A 455 17.00 2.78 -33.20
CA ARG A 455 17.64 3.46 -32.04
C ARG A 455 18.83 4.29 -32.51
N CYS A 456 19.19 5.30 -31.72
CA CYS A 456 20.24 6.26 -32.05
C CYS A 456 21.28 6.31 -30.93
N LEU A 457 22.56 6.43 -31.26
CA LEU A 457 23.61 6.80 -30.31
C LEU A 457 23.40 8.26 -29.86
N PHE A 458 23.48 8.54 -28.57
CA PHE A 458 23.16 9.85 -28.02
C PHE A 458 24.22 10.37 -27.06
N ASN A 459 24.77 11.57 -27.33
CA ASN A 459 25.76 12.19 -26.47
C ASN A 459 25.05 13.02 -25.39
N VAL A 460 24.84 12.39 -24.22
CA VAL A 460 24.12 12.98 -23.08
C VAL A 460 24.77 14.30 -22.66
N THR A 461 26.09 14.31 -22.43
CA THR A 461 26.86 15.48 -21.98
C THR A 461 26.73 16.67 -22.92
N ARG A 462 26.82 16.45 -24.24
CA ARG A 462 26.67 17.51 -25.26
C ARG A 462 25.26 18.10 -25.26
N PHE A 463 24.23 17.25 -25.10
CA PHE A 463 22.85 17.70 -25.05
C PHE A 463 22.55 18.49 -23.77
N THR A 464 22.93 17.98 -22.59
CA THR A 464 22.61 18.60 -21.30
C THR A 464 23.36 19.91 -21.09
N SER A 465 24.65 19.97 -21.44
CA SER A 465 25.43 21.22 -21.40
C SER A 465 24.94 22.24 -22.43
N GLY A 466 24.71 21.83 -23.68
CA GLY A 466 24.22 22.71 -24.74
C GLY A 466 22.81 23.26 -24.50
N SER A 467 22.00 22.55 -23.72
CA SER A 467 20.62 22.92 -23.35
C SER A 467 20.50 23.50 -21.93
N ASN A 468 21.62 23.69 -21.22
CA ASN A 468 21.69 24.20 -19.85
C ASN A 468 20.72 23.49 -18.88
N LEU A 469 20.83 22.15 -18.83
CA LEU A 469 19.95 21.25 -18.07
C LEU A 469 20.57 20.81 -16.74
N ASN A 470 19.78 20.89 -15.67
CA ASN A 470 20.18 20.50 -14.32
C ASN A 470 19.57 19.14 -13.95
N LEU A 471 20.39 18.12 -13.67
CA LEU A 471 19.90 16.79 -13.27
C LEU A 471 19.28 16.88 -11.86
N VAL A 472 18.00 16.50 -11.73
CA VAL A 472 17.25 16.61 -10.47
C VAL A 472 16.64 15.31 -9.97
N GLY A 473 16.43 14.32 -10.85
CA GLY A 473 15.91 13.00 -10.48
C GLY A 473 16.43 11.89 -11.39
N SER A 474 16.40 10.65 -10.91
CA SER A 474 16.83 9.47 -11.67
C SER A 474 16.07 8.22 -11.24
N SER A 475 15.91 7.28 -12.16
CA SER A 475 15.30 5.97 -11.93
C SER A 475 15.85 4.97 -12.94
N TRP A 476 15.82 3.67 -12.67
CA TRP A 476 16.28 2.67 -13.64
C TRP A 476 15.65 1.30 -13.42
N PHE A 477 15.79 0.44 -14.43
CA PHE A 477 15.57 -0.99 -14.31
C PHE A 477 16.63 -1.77 -15.09
N GLN A 478 16.72 -3.07 -14.84
CA GLN A 478 17.49 -4.01 -15.63
C GLN A 478 16.56 -4.98 -16.35
N ALA A 479 16.94 -5.44 -17.54
CA ALA A 479 16.20 -6.48 -18.26
C ALA A 479 17.14 -7.52 -18.88
N THR A 480 16.62 -8.73 -19.04
CA THR A 480 17.24 -9.89 -19.68
C THR A 480 16.35 -10.37 -20.83
N THR A 481 16.85 -11.22 -21.74
CA THR A 481 15.97 -11.85 -22.75
C THR A 481 14.83 -12.62 -22.08
N ASP A 482 13.62 -12.47 -22.61
CA ASP A 482 12.46 -13.33 -22.34
C ASP A 482 11.91 -13.94 -23.65
N GLU A 483 10.84 -14.71 -23.54
CA GLU A 483 10.09 -15.27 -24.67
C GLU A 483 9.53 -14.20 -25.64
N TYR A 484 9.23 -12.99 -25.17
CA TYR A 484 8.69 -11.91 -25.99
C TYR A 484 9.77 -11.33 -26.90
N ILE A 485 10.99 -11.13 -26.38
CA ILE A 485 12.15 -10.76 -27.20
C ILE A 485 12.37 -11.80 -28.31
N ARG A 486 12.35 -13.10 -27.99
CA ARG A 486 12.48 -14.18 -29.00
C ARG A 486 11.39 -14.11 -30.07
N TYR A 487 10.14 -13.90 -29.66
CA TYR A 487 9.01 -13.67 -30.58
C TYR A 487 9.25 -12.44 -31.48
N THR A 488 9.72 -11.32 -30.94
CA THR A 488 10.01 -10.12 -31.77
C THR A 488 11.16 -10.35 -32.76
N TYR A 489 12.22 -11.06 -32.38
CA TYR A 489 13.33 -11.37 -33.30
C TYR A 489 12.91 -12.29 -34.44
N VAL A 490 12.14 -13.34 -34.17
CA VAL A 490 11.61 -14.23 -35.22
C VAL A 490 10.68 -13.47 -36.18
N ASN A 491 9.76 -12.64 -35.67
CA ASN A 491 8.88 -11.83 -36.51
C ASN A 491 9.62 -10.76 -37.34
N ARG A 492 10.83 -10.39 -36.93
CA ARG A 492 11.74 -9.50 -37.68
C ARG A 492 12.61 -10.24 -38.70
N GLY A 493 12.39 -11.54 -38.89
CA GLY A 493 13.09 -12.37 -39.88
C GLY A 493 14.42 -12.96 -39.40
N GLN A 494 14.68 -12.98 -38.09
CA GLN A 494 15.76 -13.84 -37.58
C GLN A 494 15.35 -15.31 -37.64
N ASP A 495 16.33 -16.17 -37.90
CA ASP A 495 16.16 -17.61 -37.98
C ASP A 495 15.67 -18.20 -36.63
N PRO A 496 14.49 -18.86 -36.59
CA PRO A 496 13.99 -19.52 -35.40
C PRO A 496 14.97 -20.51 -34.78
N ASP A 497 15.74 -21.26 -35.58
CA ASP A 497 16.72 -22.23 -35.06
C ASP A 497 17.95 -21.55 -34.42
N THR A 498 18.17 -20.26 -34.72
CA THR A 498 19.17 -19.41 -34.05
C THR A 498 18.61 -18.78 -32.77
N VAL A 499 17.36 -18.32 -32.77
CA VAL A 499 16.72 -17.57 -31.65
C VAL A 499 16.17 -18.48 -30.55
N CYS A 500 15.62 -19.64 -30.92
CA CYS A 500 14.96 -20.58 -30.01
C CYS A 500 15.84 -21.74 -29.55
N ASN A 501 17.09 -21.80 -30.01
CA ASN A 501 18.02 -22.89 -29.65
C ASN A 501 18.16 -23.02 -28.12
N ASN A 502 18.12 -24.25 -27.61
CA ASN A 502 18.07 -24.58 -26.18
C ASN A 502 16.78 -24.20 -25.41
N THR A 503 15.72 -23.74 -26.08
CA THR A 503 14.41 -23.55 -25.42
C THR A 503 13.72 -24.90 -25.24
N ASN A 504 13.28 -25.21 -24.02
CA ASN A 504 12.63 -26.49 -23.71
C ASN A 504 11.29 -26.62 -24.46
N GLY A 505 11.08 -27.74 -25.18
CA GLY A 505 9.88 -27.97 -25.99
C GLY A 505 9.90 -27.38 -27.41
N TYR A 506 10.94 -26.64 -27.79
CA TYR A 506 11.10 -26.15 -29.16
C TYR A 506 11.41 -27.28 -30.15
N ALA A 507 10.73 -27.27 -31.30
CA ALA A 507 11.06 -28.08 -32.47
C ALA A 507 10.63 -27.34 -33.75
N ASN A 508 11.35 -27.54 -34.85
CA ASN A 508 11.04 -26.92 -36.14
C ASN A 508 10.65 -28.01 -37.16
N PRO A 509 9.35 -28.21 -37.50
CA PRO A 509 8.15 -27.49 -37.02
C PRO A 509 7.65 -27.97 -35.64
N CYS A 510 6.77 -27.17 -35.02
CA CYS A 510 6.29 -27.39 -33.66
C CYS A 510 5.42 -28.67 -33.48
N PRO A 511 5.50 -29.37 -32.32
CA PRO A 511 4.70 -30.57 -32.05
C PRO A 511 3.26 -30.23 -31.65
N VAL A 512 2.31 -31.14 -31.94
CA VAL A 512 0.87 -30.90 -31.70
C VAL A 512 0.33 -31.78 -30.55
N GLY A 513 0.08 -31.17 -29.38
CA GLY A 513 -0.94 -31.61 -28.43
C GLY A 513 -0.50 -32.28 -27.10
N ALA A 514 -0.64 -31.54 -25.99
CA ALA A 514 -0.88 -32.05 -24.64
C ALA A 514 -1.62 -30.97 -23.81
N SER A 515 -2.57 -31.35 -22.94
CA SER A 515 -3.33 -30.39 -22.10
C SER A 515 -3.06 -30.61 -20.62
N ASN A 516 -2.96 -29.51 -19.85
CA ASN A 516 -2.39 -29.49 -18.50
C ASN A 516 -3.45 -29.36 -17.37
N ASP A 517 -4.68 -29.86 -17.57
CA ASP A 517 -5.77 -29.76 -16.57
C ASP A 517 -6.12 -31.08 -15.85
N CYS A 518 -6.87 -30.96 -14.75
CA CYS A 518 -7.34 -32.07 -13.91
C CYS A 518 -8.88 -32.11 -13.81
N SER A 519 -9.56 -31.76 -14.91
CA SER A 519 -11.03 -31.81 -14.97
C SER A 519 -11.56 -33.24 -14.84
N HIS A 520 -12.81 -33.38 -14.35
CA HIS A 520 -13.49 -34.67 -14.25
C HIS A 520 -13.51 -35.46 -15.59
N ALA A 521 -13.47 -34.75 -16.73
CA ALA A 521 -13.39 -35.36 -18.06
C ALA A 521 -12.02 -36.01 -18.34
N ASN A 522 -10.93 -35.34 -17.97
CA ASN A 522 -9.56 -35.72 -18.35
C ASN A 522 -8.89 -36.68 -17.34
N ILE A 523 -9.36 -36.69 -16.09
CA ILE A 523 -8.70 -37.43 -15.00
C ILE A 523 -8.67 -38.95 -15.17
N LYS A 524 -9.56 -39.55 -15.98
CA LYS A 524 -9.61 -41.01 -16.23
C LYS A 524 -8.31 -41.57 -16.82
N ASN A 525 -7.58 -40.75 -17.59
CA ASN A 525 -6.28 -41.13 -18.18
C ASN A 525 -5.09 -40.42 -17.49
N GLY A 526 -5.35 -39.50 -16.55
CA GLY A 526 -4.36 -38.61 -15.95
C GLY A 526 -4.31 -38.61 -14.42
N LEU A 527 -5.05 -39.48 -13.72
CA LEU A 527 -5.19 -39.46 -12.25
C LEU A 527 -3.86 -39.36 -11.51
N LYS A 528 -2.85 -40.16 -11.89
CA LYS A 528 -1.53 -40.11 -11.24
C LYS A 528 -0.87 -38.72 -11.39
N PHE A 529 -0.89 -38.14 -12.59
CA PHE A 529 -0.38 -36.79 -12.84
C PHE A 529 -1.09 -35.75 -11.94
N CYS A 530 -2.41 -35.85 -11.80
CA CYS A 530 -3.18 -34.96 -10.95
C CYS A 530 -2.86 -35.12 -9.46
N LEU A 531 -2.76 -36.35 -8.94
CA LEU A 531 -2.44 -36.60 -7.53
C LEU A 531 -1.00 -36.17 -7.20
N ASP A 532 -0.03 -36.46 -8.08
CA ASP A 532 1.37 -36.06 -7.89
C ASP A 532 1.53 -34.54 -8.04
N GLY A 533 0.87 -33.91 -9.02
CA GLY A 533 0.86 -32.46 -9.20
C GLY A 533 0.25 -31.71 -8.01
N ILE A 534 -0.88 -32.20 -7.48
CA ILE A 534 -1.54 -31.64 -6.29
C ILE A 534 -0.64 -31.74 -5.07
N TRP A 535 -0.04 -32.91 -4.85
CA TRP A 535 0.89 -33.11 -3.74
C TRP A 535 2.13 -32.21 -3.85
N ASN A 536 2.73 -32.13 -5.04
CA ASN A 536 3.91 -31.29 -5.28
C ASN A 536 3.60 -29.80 -5.11
N LYS A 537 2.48 -29.30 -5.64
CA LYS A 537 2.07 -27.88 -5.49
C LYS A 537 1.70 -27.54 -4.04
N ALA A 538 1.14 -28.49 -3.29
CA ALA A 538 0.92 -28.31 -1.84
C ALA A 538 2.22 -28.31 -1.03
N ASN A 539 3.26 -29.01 -1.49
CA ASN A 539 4.57 -29.07 -0.85
C ASN A 539 5.54 -27.96 -1.28
N ASP A 540 5.28 -27.26 -2.39
CA ASP A 540 6.09 -26.14 -2.85
C ASP A 540 5.93 -24.91 -1.96
N LYS A 541 7.06 -24.37 -1.52
CA LYS A 541 7.14 -23.14 -0.71
C LYS A 541 7.00 -21.86 -1.54
N ASN A 542 6.98 -21.94 -2.87
CA ASN A 542 6.73 -20.77 -3.73
C ASN A 542 5.27 -20.63 -4.15
N ALA A 543 4.46 -21.70 -4.02
CA ALA A 543 3.10 -21.78 -4.56
C ALA A 543 2.08 -20.83 -3.91
N PHE A 544 2.32 -20.37 -2.67
CA PHE A 544 1.39 -19.52 -1.92
C PHE A 544 2.10 -18.36 -1.20
N TRP A 545 1.34 -17.30 -0.88
CA TRP A 545 1.89 -16.07 -0.31
C TRP A 545 2.51 -16.23 1.08
N PHE A 546 2.14 -17.25 1.87
CA PHE A 546 2.74 -17.53 3.18
C PHE A 546 4.01 -18.40 3.12
N GLY A 547 4.48 -18.72 1.91
CA GLY A 547 5.75 -19.41 1.68
C GLY A 547 6.94 -18.45 1.56
N ASN A 548 7.86 -18.73 0.63
CA ASN A 548 9.05 -17.91 0.37
C ASN A 548 8.68 -16.47 0.00
N ASN A 549 7.51 -16.27 -0.61
CA ASN A 549 6.96 -14.96 -1.00
C ASN A 549 6.41 -14.15 0.19
N TRP A 550 6.24 -14.75 1.37
CA TRP A 550 5.69 -14.03 2.54
C TRP A 550 6.53 -12.83 2.91
N GLN A 551 7.84 -13.03 2.89
CA GLN A 551 8.84 -12.05 3.25
C GLN A 551 8.79 -10.80 2.35
N SER A 552 8.68 -10.98 1.04
CA SER A 552 8.57 -9.86 0.08
C SER A 552 7.20 -9.17 0.11
N ILE A 553 6.15 -9.89 0.54
CA ILE A 553 4.78 -9.39 0.64
C ILE A 553 4.51 -8.66 1.97
N CYS A 554 5.06 -9.15 3.09
CA CYS A 554 4.72 -8.73 4.45
C CYS A 554 5.83 -7.98 5.19
N GLY A 555 7.06 -7.95 4.67
CA GLY A 555 8.14 -7.14 5.23
C GLY A 555 8.41 -7.39 6.72
N PHE A 556 8.34 -8.66 7.17
CA PHE A 556 8.58 -9.11 8.56
C PHE A 556 7.87 -8.32 9.66
N ASN A 557 6.88 -7.52 9.27
CA ASN A 557 6.01 -6.80 10.16
C ASN A 557 4.70 -7.59 10.08
N PRO A 558 4.36 -8.40 11.10
CA PRO A 558 3.11 -9.13 11.12
C PRO A 558 1.91 -8.17 11.02
N PHE A 559 2.09 -6.89 11.35
CA PHE A 559 1.09 -5.84 11.24
C PHE A 559 1.19 -4.99 9.96
N ALA A 560 2.04 -5.35 8.97
CA ALA A 560 2.13 -4.62 7.69
C ALA A 560 0.82 -4.66 6.92
N ALA A 561 0.10 -5.78 7.02
CA ALA A 561 -1.26 -5.94 6.56
C ALA A 561 -1.97 -7.00 7.42
N PRO A 562 -3.32 -7.04 7.45
CA PRO A 562 -4.07 -7.91 8.37
C PRO A 562 -3.85 -9.42 8.19
N TYR A 563 -3.28 -9.84 7.06
CA TYR A 563 -2.92 -11.23 6.74
C TYR A 563 -1.48 -11.58 7.13
N CYS A 564 -0.63 -10.60 7.41
CA CYS A 564 0.76 -10.82 7.77
C CYS A 564 0.93 -11.34 9.21
N THR A 565 -0.10 -11.25 10.05
CA THR A 565 -0.11 -11.65 11.47
C THR A 565 -0.01 -13.16 11.69
N VAL A 566 -0.13 -13.95 10.63
CA VAL A 566 -0.50 -15.35 10.72
C VAL A 566 0.69 -16.31 10.90
N ILE A 567 1.90 -15.94 10.46
CA ILE A 567 3.08 -16.85 10.54
C ILE A 567 3.79 -16.75 11.90
N LYS A 568 4.03 -17.90 12.52
CA LYS A 568 4.76 -18.03 13.80
C LYS A 568 6.23 -17.60 13.66
N GLN A 569 6.76 -16.94 14.69
CA GLN A 569 8.19 -16.64 14.81
C GLN A 569 8.97 -17.86 15.34
N PRO A 570 10.22 -18.11 14.88
CA PRO A 570 10.91 -17.42 13.80
C PRO A 570 10.28 -17.74 12.43
N TYR A 571 10.23 -16.74 11.55
CA TYR A 571 9.58 -16.88 10.24
C TYR A 571 10.32 -17.88 9.35
N ILE A 572 9.73 -19.06 9.21
CA ILE A 572 10.19 -20.11 8.30
C ILE A 572 9.18 -20.20 7.16
N PRO A 573 9.59 -20.11 5.88
CA PRO A 573 8.69 -20.29 4.75
C PRO A 573 7.93 -21.62 4.81
N HIS A 574 6.60 -21.55 4.81
CA HIS A 574 5.73 -22.73 4.86
C HIS A 574 5.18 -23.08 3.47
N SER A 575 5.22 -24.36 3.12
CA SER A 575 4.32 -24.90 2.09
C SER A 575 2.91 -25.07 2.66
N LEU A 576 1.92 -25.37 1.81
CA LEU A 576 0.56 -25.70 2.27
C LEU A 576 0.60 -26.88 3.27
N LEU A 577 1.45 -27.89 3.01
CA LEU A 577 1.64 -29.01 3.92
C LEU A 577 2.30 -28.60 5.25
N ASN A 578 3.31 -27.73 5.25
CA ASN A 578 3.91 -27.24 6.51
C ASN A 578 2.91 -26.45 7.37
N THR A 579 1.99 -25.73 6.74
CA THR A 579 0.92 -25.01 7.43
C THR A 579 -0.05 -25.96 8.14
N MET A 580 -0.26 -27.16 7.60
CA MET A 580 -1.18 -28.16 8.18
C MET A 580 -0.49 -29.10 9.18
N TYR A 581 0.70 -29.62 8.86
CA TYR A 581 1.40 -30.63 9.67
C TYR A 581 2.59 -30.09 10.47
N GLY A 582 2.80 -28.78 10.45
CA GLY A 582 3.92 -28.12 11.10
C GLY A 582 5.27 -28.33 10.41
N LEU A 583 6.31 -27.87 11.09
CA LEU A 583 7.69 -27.83 10.56
C LEU A 583 8.40 -29.19 10.58
N ASN A 584 7.98 -30.10 11.47
CA ASN A 584 8.58 -31.44 11.61
C ASN A 584 7.95 -32.48 10.65
N TRP A 585 7.12 -32.03 9.71
CA TRP A 585 6.47 -32.89 8.72
C TRP A 585 7.48 -33.50 7.75
N ASN A 586 7.47 -34.83 7.62
CA ASN A 586 8.42 -35.58 6.81
C ASN A 586 7.78 -36.76 6.04
N LEU A 587 6.54 -36.60 5.55
CA LEU A 587 6.01 -37.55 4.54
C LEU A 587 6.67 -37.27 3.19
N THR A 588 7.65 -38.10 2.85
CA THR A 588 8.32 -38.13 1.54
C THR A 588 7.52 -38.87 0.46
N VAL A 589 6.41 -39.54 0.84
CA VAL A 589 5.55 -40.32 -0.05
C VAL A 589 4.17 -39.66 -0.12
N ASN A 590 3.65 -39.49 -1.34
CA ASN A 590 2.31 -39.00 -1.62
C ASN A 590 1.24 -39.96 -1.04
N PRO A 591 0.45 -39.57 -0.02
CA PRO A 591 -0.58 -40.43 0.59
C PRO A 591 -1.91 -40.40 -0.17
N LEU A 592 -2.06 -39.51 -1.17
CA LEU A 592 -3.29 -39.34 -1.92
C LEU A 592 -3.57 -40.59 -2.78
N LYS A 593 -4.72 -41.22 -2.57
CA LYS A 593 -5.15 -42.44 -3.27
C LYS A 593 -6.22 -42.15 -4.33
N GLN A 594 -6.90 -41.03 -4.21
CA GLN A 594 -8.03 -40.65 -5.07
C GLN A 594 -8.22 -39.13 -5.14
N TYR A 595 -8.94 -38.68 -6.15
CA TYR A 595 -9.27 -37.27 -6.34
C TYR A 595 -10.54 -36.89 -5.57
N LEU A 596 -10.55 -35.69 -5.00
CA LEU A 596 -11.71 -35.13 -4.30
C LEU A 596 -12.42 -34.14 -5.25
N TYR A 597 -13.54 -34.56 -5.83
CA TYR A 597 -14.33 -33.70 -6.71
C TYR A 597 -15.13 -32.71 -5.87
N ILE A 598 -14.97 -31.42 -6.16
CA ILE A 598 -15.65 -30.34 -5.43
C ILE A 598 -16.25 -29.41 -6.46
N THR A 599 -17.57 -29.25 -6.38
CA THR A 599 -18.34 -28.44 -7.31
C THR A 599 -19.15 -27.41 -6.54
N TYR A 600 -18.94 -26.14 -6.88
CA TYR A 600 -19.71 -25.02 -6.34
C TYR A 600 -20.84 -24.63 -7.27
N GLN A 601 -21.92 -24.13 -6.68
CA GLN A 601 -23.00 -23.46 -7.39
C GLN A 601 -23.16 -22.04 -6.84
N THR A 602 -22.83 -21.05 -7.68
CA THR A 602 -22.94 -19.62 -7.35
C THR A 602 -24.39 -19.27 -6.99
N PRO A 603 -24.67 -18.75 -5.78
CA PRO A 603 -26.01 -18.31 -5.42
C PRO A 603 -26.41 -17.02 -6.14
N THR A 604 -27.67 -16.98 -6.54
CA THR A 604 -28.35 -15.75 -6.98
C THR A 604 -28.80 -14.92 -5.78
N GLY A 605 -28.95 -13.61 -5.99
CA GLY A 605 -29.40 -12.68 -4.95
C GLY A 605 -28.81 -11.29 -5.12
N SER A 606 -28.83 -10.51 -4.04
CA SER A 606 -28.20 -9.19 -4.00
C SER A 606 -27.64 -8.87 -2.62
N TYR A 607 -26.54 -8.12 -2.59
CA TYR A 607 -25.91 -7.65 -1.36
C TYR A 607 -25.41 -6.21 -1.55
N THR A 608 -25.27 -5.47 -0.46
CA THR A 608 -24.78 -4.09 -0.48
C THR A 608 -23.36 -4.05 0.08
N SER A 609 -22.47 -3.30 -0.55
CA SER A 609 -21.11 -3.04 -0.09
C SER A 609 -20.60 -1.69 -0.58
N CYS A 610 -19.93 -0.93 0.29
CA CYS A 610 -19.22 0.31 -0.06
C CYS A 610 -20.09 1.34 -0.82
N GLY A 611 -21.39 1.41 -0.50
CA GLY A 611 -22.37 2.28 -1.16
C GLY A 611 -23.07 1.68 -2.40
N ASN A 612 -22.60 0.54 -2.92
CA ASN A 612 -23.19 -0.13 -4.08
C ASN A 612 -24.05 -1.34 -3.69
N THR A 613 -25.09 -1.63 -4.49
CA THR A 613 -25.86 -2.87 -4.41
C THR A 613 -25.51 -3.77 -5.59
N TYR A 614 -24.79 -4.86 -5.30
CA TYR A 614 -24.43 -5.88 -6.26
C TYR A 614 -25.60 -6.86 -6.43
N LYS A 615 -25.87 -7.26 -7.68
CA LYS A 615 -26.88 -8.28 -8.02
C LYS A 615 -26.21 -9.43 -8.76
N VAL A 616 -26.52 -10.65 -8.37
CA VAL A 616 -26.11 -11.89 -9.06
C VAL A 616 -27.38 -12.58 -9.54
N THR A 617 -27.62 -12.49 -10.85
CA THR A 617 -28.86 -12.94 -11.50
C THR A 617 -28.78 -14.38 -12.02
N GLU A 618 -27.57 -14.89 -12.26
CA GLU A 618 -27.33 -16.23 -12.80
C GLU A 618 -26.60 -17.11 -11.78
N SER A 619 -27.09 -18.34 -11.61
CA SER A 619 -26.40 -19.39 -10.86
C SER A 619 -25.46 -20.14 -11.82
N LYS A 620 -24.16 -20.12 -11.54
CA LYS A 620 -23.14 -20.85 -12.32
C LYS A 620 -22.56 -21.99 -11.51
N THR A 621 -22.37 -23.13 -12.16
CA THR A 621 -21.77 -24.33 -11.55
C THR A 621 -20.35 -24.49 -12.06
N PHE A 622 -19.38 -24.67 -11.15
CA PHE A 622 -17.97 -24.85 -11.52
C PHE A 622 -17.25 -25.87 -10.61
N GLU A 623 -16.31 -26.62 -11.20
CA GLU A 623 -15.46 -27.60 -10.52
C GLU A 623 -14.16 -26.93 -10.03
N LEU A 624 -13.67 -27.29 -8.84
CA LEU A 624 -12.37 -26.84 -8.35
C LEU A 624 -11.21 -27.54 -9.07
N GLN A 625 -10.28 -26.73 -9.58
CA GLN A 625 -9.12 -27.16 -10.37
C GLN A 625 -7.80 -26.69 -9.74
N PRO A 626 -7.25 -27.41 -8.74
CA PRO A 626 -6.20 -26.89 -7.85
C PRO A 626 -4.86 -26.60 -8.55
N LEU A 627 -4.61 -27.19 -9.73
CA LEU A 627 -3.41 -26.92 -10.52
C LEU A 627 -3.51 -25.64 -11.35
N LEU A 628 -4.72 -25.21 -11.71
CA LEU A 628 -4.98 -23.93 -12.38
C LEU A 628 -5.13 -22.79 -11.36
N SER A 629 -5.07 -21.53 -11.79
CA SER A 629 -5.48 -20.39 -10.95
C SER A 629 -6.99 -20.27 -11.02
N ASN A 630 -7.65 -20.38 -9.87
CA ASN A 630 -9.09 -20.22 -9.73
C ASN A 630 -9.35 -18.97 -8.90
N ASN A 631 -9.44 -17.80 -9.53
CA ASN A 631 -9.78 -16.54 -8.85
C ASN A 631 -11.25 -16.50 -8.40
N THR A 632 -11.62 -17.36 -7.45
CA THR A 632 -12.97 -17.43 -6.88
C THR A 632 -13.23 -16.27 -5.94
N ARG A 633 -14.49 -15.81 -5.86
CA ARG A 633 -14.91 -14.75 -4.94
C ARG A 633 -15.69 -15.35 -3.77
N PRO A 634 -15.52 -14.88 -2.53
CA PRO A 634 -16.29 -15.32 -1.36
C PRO A 634 -17.80 -15.46 -1.53
N TRP A 635 -18.44 -14.62 -2.37
CA TRP A 635 -19.85 -14.76 -2.73
C TRP A 635 -20.14 -16.01 -3.57
N ASP A 636 -19.29 -16.32 -4.55
CA ASP A 636 -19.48 -17.44 -5.49
C ASP A 636 -19.43 -18.80 -4.78
N VAL A 637 -18.70 -18.84 -3.65
CA VAL A 637 -18.47 -20.01 -2.82
C VAL A 637 -19.16 -19.92 -1.44
N GLN A 638 -20.22 -19.11 -1.29
CA GLN A 638 -20.85 -18.95 0.03
C GLN A 638 -21.70 -20.14 0.50
N ASN A 639 -22.22 -20.94 -0.44
CA ASN A 639 -22.96 -22.16 -0.14
C ASN A 639 -22.01 -23.34 0.08
N PHE A 640 -22.42 -24.34 0.86
CA PHE A 640 -21.66 -25.59 0.96
C PHE A 640 -21.57 -26.26 -0.42
N PRO A 641 -20.37 -26.64 -0.90
CA PRO A 641 -20.22 -27.28 -2.20
C PRO A 641 -20.72 -28.72 -2.21
N THR A 642 -20.98 -29.24 -3.39
CA THR A 642 -21.12 -30.68 -3.61
C THR A 642 -19.72 -31.30 -3.60
N ILE A 643 -19.46 -32.24 -2.68
CA ILE A 643 -18.18 -32.92 -2.52
C ILE A 643 -18.39 -34.42 -2.76
N ILE A 644 -17.59 -35.02 -3.66
CA ILE A 644 -17.73 -36.41 -4.09
C ILE A 644 -16.35 -37.08 -4.14
N TRP A 645 -16.28 -38.32 -3.62
CA TRP A 645 -15.13 -39.22 -3.72
C TRP A 645 -15.61 -40.67 -3.95
N THR A 646 -14.67 -41.60 -4.07
CA THR A 646 -14.93 -43.04 -4.11
C THR A 646 -14.87 -43.60 -2.68
N ALA A 647 -16.02 -43.70 -2.02
CA ALA A 647 -16.13 -44.31 -0.71
C ALA A 647 -16.23 -45.84 -0.76
N LEU A 648 -15.80 -46.48 0.33
CA LEU A 648 -15.90 -47.93 0.56
C LEU A 648 -17.09 -48.23 1.49
N THR A 649 -17.82 -49.32 1.20
CA THR A 649 -19.15 -49.60 1.79
C THR A 649 -19.18 -49.81 3.31
N ASN A 650 -18.04 -50.04 3.95
CA ASN A 650 -17.87 -50.27 5.39
C ASN A 650 -16.82 -49.33 6.01
N LYS A 651 -16.68 -48.10 5.49
CA LYS A 651 -15.72 -47.11 5.99
C LYS A 651 -16.40 -45.80 6.32
N LEU A 652 -15.92 -45.19 7.39
CA LEU A 652 -16.26 -43.82 7.80
C LEU A 652 -15.16 -42.86 7.36
N TYR A 653 -15.53 -41.61 7.12
CA TYR A 653 -14.61 -40.57 6.68
C TYR A 653 -14.73 -39.31 7.53
N THR A 654 -13.60 -38.61 7.66
CA THR A 654 -13.53 -37.25 8.22
C THR A 654 -13.17 -36.27 7.11
N LEU A 655 -13.92 -35.17 7.02
CA LEU A 655 -13.66 -34.05 6.11
C LEU A 655 -13.32 -32.79 6.91
N PHE A 656 -12.14 -32.24 6.65
CA PHE A 656 -11.75 -30.91 7.11
C PHE A 656 -11.81 -29.91 5.95
N ILE A 657 -12.29 -28.70 6.25
CA ILE A 657 -12.21 -27.52 5.39
C ILE A 657 -11.47 -26.44 6.18
N PHE A 658 -10.35 -25.96 5.67
CA PHE A 658 -9.37 -25.20 6.45
C PHE A 658 -8.80 -24.01 5.66
N ASP A 659 -8.86 -22.80 6.23
CA ASP A 659 -8.15 -21.63 5.73
C ASP A 659 -6.68 -21.71 6.17
N ALA A 660 -5.81 -22.13 5.25
CA ALA A 660 -4.40 -22.31 5.56
C ALA A 660 -3.69 -20.98 5.83
N GLY A 661 -4.07 -19.92 5.12
CA GLY A 661 -3.47 -18.60 5.30
C GLY A 661 -4.01 -17.81 6.50
N ALA A 662 -4.90 -18.38 7.32
CA ALA A 662 -5.42 -17.77 8.56
C ALA A 662 -5.45 -18.73 9.77
N TYR A 663 -5.09 -20.01 9.57
CA TYR A 663 -5.29 -21.11 10.51
C TYR A 663 -6.76 -21.29 10.97
N ILE A 664 -7.77 -21.03 10.14
CA ILE A 664 -9.18 -21.11 10.55
C ILE A 664 -9.83 -22.41 10.07
N ASN A 665 -10.47 -23.16 10.98
CA ASN A 665 -11.42 -24.23 10.60
C ASN A 665 -12.64 -23.58 9.90
N HIS A 666 -12.86 -23.89 8.63
CA HIS A 666 -14.04 -23.47 7.88
C HIS A 666 -15.16 -24.50 7.90
N GLY A 667 -14.87 -25.77 8.21
CA GLY A 667 -15.86 -26.83 8.45
C GLY A 667 -15.18 -28.12 8.91
N VAL A 668 -15.83 -28.88 9.79
CA VAL A 668 -15.31 -30.13 10.35
C VAL A 668 -16.47 -31.13 10.47
N PHE A 669 -16.36 -32.22 9.73
CA PHE A 669 -17.37 -33.27 9.60
C PHE A 669 -16.71 -34.62 9.90
N ILE A 670 -17.22 -35.36 10.88
CA ILE A 670 -16.70 -36.69 11.25
C ILE A 670 -17.78 -37.76 11.06
N ASN A 671 -17.36 -39.03 11.08
CA ASN A 671 -18.26 -40.18 10.99
C ASN A 671 -19.12 -40.18 9.71
N ILE A 672 -18.61 -39.60 8.61
CA ILE A 672 -19.31 -39.57 7.32
C ILE A 672 -19.39 -41.00 6.79
N ASN A 673 -20.61 -41.51 6.62
CA ASN A 673 -20.84 -42.81 5.99
C ASN A 673 -20.93 -42.65 4.48
N GLN A 674 -20.17 -43.46 3.73
CA GLN A 674 -20.08 -43.35 2.27
C GLN A 674 -19.71 -41.91 1.85
N ASN A 675 -20.55 -41.24 1.05
CA ASN A 675 -20.40 -39.83 0.65
C ASN A 675 -21.43 -38.91 1.34
N ASP A 676 -22.19 -39.41 2.34
CA ASP A 676 -23.32 -38.69 2.92
C ASP A 676 -22.87 -37.72 4.02
N ILE A 677 -22.33 -36.57 3.59
CA ILE A 677 -21.92 -35.49 4.50
C ILE A 677 -23.14 -34.87 5.20
N GLN A 678 -24.32 -34.87 4.58
CA GLN A 678 -25.52 -34.21 5.13
C GLN A 678 -26.02 -34.90 6.42
N ASN A 679 -25.87 -36.24 6.50
CA ASN A 679 -26.20 -37.01 7.69
C ASN A 679 -24.96 -37.36 8.56
N SER A 680 -23.84 -36.65 8.39
CA SER A 680 -22.63 -36.83 9.19
C SER A 680 -22.68 -36.09 10.54
N GLU A 681 -21.70 -36.35 11.41
CA GLU A 681 -21.58 -35.66 12.69
C GLU A 681 -20.83 -34.33 12.49
N VAL A 682 -21.59 -33.24 12.47
CA VAL A 682 -21.10 -31.88 12.16
C VAL A 682 -20.54 -31.22 13.42
N ILE A 683 -19.21 -31.24 13.56
CA ILE A 683 -18.51 -30.60 14.69
C ILE A 683 -18.39 -29.10 14.47
N LYS A 684 -18.19 -28.70 13.21
CA LYS A 684 -18.25 -27.31 12.77
C LYS A 684 -18.96 -27.21 11.42
N PRO A 685 -20.07 -26.47 11.30
CA PRO A 685 -20.74 -26.28 10.02
C PRO A 685 -19.86 -25.48 9.07
N TYR A 686 -20.13 -25.62 7.77
CA TYR A 686 -19.42 -24.84 6.76
C TYR A 686 -19.64 -23.34 6.93
N SER A 687 -18.54 -22.61 6.89
CA SER A 687 -18.50 -21.16 6.79
C SER A 687 -17.78 -20.79 5.49
N ASN A 688 -18.28 -19.80 4.78
CA ASN A 688 -17.66 -19.38 3.53
C ASN A 688 -16.34 -18.62 3.76
N PRO A 689 -15.41 -18.60 2.79
CA PRO A 689 -14.22 -17.76 2.80
C PRO A 689 -14.47 -16.31 3.25
N LYS A 690 -13.55 -15.76 4.06
CA LYS A 690 -13.65 -14.39 4.60
C LYS A 690 -12.42 -13.52 4.30
N ASN A 691 -11.56 -13.90 3.35
CA ASN A 691 -10.40 -13.11 2.94
C ASN A 691 -10.76 -11.64 2.57
N PRO A 692 -10.31 -10.61 3.33
CA PRO A 692 -10.59 -9.20 3.03
C PRO A 692 -9.76 -8.60 1.88
N THR A 693 -8.84 -9.36 1.30
CA THR A 693 -7.69 -8.82 0.54
C THR A 693 -7.76 -9.16 -0.94
N ILE A 694 -7.10 -8.36 -1.78
CA ILE A 694 -6.93 -8.64 -3.21
C ILE A 694 -5.95 -9.80 -3.53
N ARG A 695 -5.38 -10.47 -2.51
CA ARG A 695 -4.47 -11.60 -2.72
C ARG A 695 -5.22 -12.93 -2.61
N GLU A 696 -4.80 -13.93 -3.38
CA GLU A 696 -5.36 -15.29 -3.34
C GLU A 696 -5.11 -15.99 -1.98
N GLN A 697 -6.17 -16.42 -1.30
CA GLN A 697 -6.11 -17.17 -0.04
C GLN A 697 -6.55 -18.63 -0.25
N PRO A 698 -5.73 -19.65 0.07
CA PRO A 698 -6.09 -21.05 -0.13
C PRO A 698 -6.94 -21.63 1.00
N TYR A 699 -8.10 -22.19 0.63
CA TYR A 699 -8.99 -22.95 1.49
C TYR A 699 -8.92 -24.43 1.08
N VAL A 700 -8.38 -25.26 1.97
CA VAL A 700 -8.02 -26.66 1.72
C VAL A 700 -9.12 -27.59 2.19
N PHE A 701 -9.43 -28.59 1.38
CA PHE A 701 -10.33 -29.69 1.68
C PHE A 701 -9.48 -30.96 1.84
N LEU A 702 -9.55 -31.58 3.02
CA LEU A 702 -8.82 -32.80 3.34
C LEU A 702 -9.81 -33.90 3.70
N LEU A 703 -9.73 -35.03 2.99
CA LEU A 703 -10.51 -36.21 3.29
C LEU A 703 -9.61 -37.29 3.91
N PHE A 704 -10.02 -37.80 5.06
CA PHE A 704 -9.34 -38.88 5.77
C PHE A 704 -10.26 -40.11 5.87
N GLU A 705 -9.69 -41.30 5.73
CA GLU A 705 -10.36 -42.56 6.09
C GLU A 705 -10.22 -42.78 7.59
N GLN A 706 -11.32 -43.09 8.27
CA GLN A 706 -11.28 -43.45 9.69
C GLN A 706 -10.99 -44.95 9.87
N ALA A 707 -10.23 -45.28 10.92
CA ALA A 707 -10.11 -46.66 11.39
C ALA A 707 -11.45 -47.16 11.96
N ASP A 708 -12.06 -46.37 12.85
CA ASP A 708 -13.27 -46.67 13.61
C ASP A 708 -14.20 -45.43 13.71
N ARG A 709 -15.37 -45.57 14.34
CA ARG A 709 -16.24 -44.43 14.65
C ARG A 709 -15.57 -43.53 15.70
N ILE A 710 -15.32 -42.27 15.36
CA ILE A 710 -14.78 -41.26 16.27
C ILE A 710 -15.86 -40.87 17.29
N VAL A 711 -15.47 -40.66 18.54
CA VAL A 711 -16.30 -40.05 19.59
C VAL A 711 -15.44 -38.99 20.25
N LEU A 712 -15.84 -37.72 20.16
CA LEU A 712 -15.09 -36.61 20.75
C LEU A 712 -15.42 -36.44 22.23
N THR A 713 -14.44 -35.95 23.00
CA THR A 713 -14.70 -35.33 24.30
C THR A 713 -15.27 -33.93 24.11
N ASP A 714 -15.98 -33.41 25.14
CA ASP A 714 -16.51 -32.04 25.12
C ASP A 714 -15.40 -30.99 24.85
N GLU A 715 -14.19 -31.22 25.37
CA GLU A 715 -13.01 -30.38 25.15
C GLU A 715 -12.61 -30.33 23.67
N TRP A 716 -12.51 -31.49 23.00
CA TRP A 716 -12.15 -31.55 21.59
C TRP A 716 -13.28 -31.06 20.68
N HIS A 717 -14.53 -31.31 21.05
CA HIS A 717 -15.68 -30.75 20.35
C HIS A 717 -15.70 -29.21 20.45
N GLN A 718 -15.36 -28.64 21.62
CA GLN A 718 -15.23 -27.19 21.78
C GLN A 718 -14.06 -26.64 20.97
N LYS A 719 -12.87 -27.26 21.04
CA LYS A 719 -11.67 -26.86 20.29
C LYS A 719 -11.89 -26.83 18.78
N LEU A 720 -12.48 -27.89 18.20
CA LEU A 720 -12.69 -28.00 16.75
C LEU A 720 -13.77 -27.05 16.23
N ASN A 721 -14.75 -26.67 17.05
CA ASN A 721 -15.81 -25.72 16.69
C ASN A 721 -15.33 -24.24 16.73
N GLN A 722 -14.19 -23.93 17.34
CA GLN A 722 -13.69 -22.54 17.45
C GLN A 722 -13.46 -21.86 16.10
N THR A 723 -13.72 -20.54 16.05
CA THR A 723 -13.56 -19.72 14.82
C THR A 723 -12.14 -19.26 14.58
N MET A 724 -11.35 -19.01 15.62
CA MET A 724 -9.91 -18.84 15.49
C MET A 724 -9.22 -19.92 16.31
N VAL A 725 -8.25 -20.54 15.67
CA VAL A 725 -7.40 -21.55 16.28
C VAL A 725 -6.27 -20.80 16.99
N THR A 726 -6.20 -20.93 18.32
CA THR A 726 -5.19 -20.20 19.11
C THR A 726 -3.77 -20.70 18.83
N GLU A 727 -2.76 -19.88 19.16
CA GLU A 727 -1.34 -20.09 18.83
C GLU A 727 -0.78 -21.47 19.25
N ALA A 728 -1.42 -22.13 20.22
CA ALA A 728 -1.04 -23.42 20.79
C ALA A 728 -1.59 -24.67 20.06
N PHE A 729 -2.48 -24.51 19.07
CA PHE A 729 -3.10 -25.66 18.40
C PHE A 729 -2.23 -26.16 17.23
N ASN A 730 -1.98 -27.46 17.20
CA ASN A 730 -1.28 -28.15 16.12
C ASN A 730 -2.23 -29.20 15.54
N TYR A 731 -2.53 -29.16 14.24
CA TYR A 731 -3.41 -30.17 13.62
C TYR A 731 -2.81 -31.57 13.63
N THR A 732 -1.48 -31.71 13.83
CA THR A 732 -0.89 -33.03 14.10
C THR A 732 -1.48 -33.66 15.35
N ASP A 733 -1.74 -32.87 16.39
CA ASP A 733 -2.34 -33.34 17.65
C ASP A 733 -3.81 -33.74 17.42
N VAL A 734 -4.53 -33.00 16.56
CA VAL A 734 -5.88 -33.39 16.08
C VAL A 734 -5.83 -34.72 15.34
N PHE A 735 -4.94 -34.88 14.37
CA PHE A 735 -4.86 -36.11 13.58
C PHE A 735 -4.42 -37.31 14.44
N GLN A 736 -3.62 -37.09 15.49
CA GLN A 736 -3.27 -38.11 16.48
C GLN A 736 -4.45 -38.48 17.36
N GLU A 737 -5.15 -37.51 17.97
CA GLU A 737 -6.35 -37.74 18.80
C GLU A 737 -7.43 -38.50 18.02
N LEU A 738 -7.68 -38.07 16.77
CA LEU A 738 -8.70 -38.66 15.90
C LEU A 738 -8.25 -39.96 15.20
N ASN A 739 -7.01 -40.42 15.46
CA ASN A 739 -6.39 -41.60 14.85
C ASN A 739 -6.46 -41.60 13.29
N LEU A 740 -6.17 -40.45 12.68
CA LEU A 740 -6.26 -40.21 11.23
C LEU A 740 -4.89 -40.33 10.56
N THR A 741 -4.73 -41.34 9.70
CA THR A 741 -3.44 -41.67 9.05
C THR A 741 -3.26 -41.00 7.68
N GLY A 742 -3.21 -39.68 7.66
CA GLY A 742 -2.97 -38.87 6.46
C GLY A 742 -4.19 -38.80 5.50
N PRO A 743 -4.23 -37.78 4.62
CA PRO A 743 -5.37 -37.55 3.76
C PRO A 743 -5.32 -38.51 2.57
N ILE A 744 -6.43 -39.20 2.31
CA ILE A 744 -6.57 -40.07 1.13
C ILE A 744 -6.92 -39.27 -0.13
N ALA A 745 -7.40 -38.03 0.04
CA ALA A 745 -7.71 -37.09 -1.02
C ALA A 745 -7.56 -35.64 -0.53
N MET A 746 -7.15 -34.73 -1.42
CA MET A 746 -6.96 -33.30 -1.14
C MET A 746 -7.36 -32.48 -2.36
N ASN A 747 -8.00 -31.34 -2.13
CA ASN A 747 -8.29 -30.31 -3.14
C ASN A 747 -8.33 -28.93 -2.43
N TRP A 748 -8.26 -27.82 -3.16
CA TRP A 748 -8.39 -26.48 -2.60
C TRP A 748 -8.99 -25.49 -3.61
N LEU A 749 -9.60 -24.43 -3.09
CA LEU A 749 -9.90 -23.21 -3.84
C LEU A 749 -8.96 -22.11 -3.37
N THR A 750 -8.63 -21.16 -4.25
CA THR A 750 -8.09 -19.87 -3.86
C THR A 750 -9.19 -18.81 -3.94
N ALA A 751 -9.38 -18.04 -2.87
CA ALA A 751 -10.38 -16.98 -2.83
C ALA A 751 -9.70 -15.61 -2.76
N VAL A 752 -10.13 -14.69 -3.63
CA VAL A 752 -9.75 -13.27 -3.60
C VAL A 752 -10.90 -12.48 -3.00
N GLY A 753 -10.59 -11.56 -2.09
CA GLY A 753 -11.57 -10.71 -1.42
C GLY A 753 -12.46 -9.94 -2.40
N ASP A 754 -13.75 -9.93 -2.09
CA ASP A 754 -14.80 -9.34 -2.92
C ASP A 754 -15.58 -8.27 -2.13
N PRO A 755 -16.47 -7.49 -2.77
CA PRO A 755 -17.21 -6.45 -2.07
C PRO A 755 -18.06 -7.02 -0.92
N TYR A 756 -18.60 -8.23 -1.07
CA TYR A 756 -19.41 -8.91 -0.06
C TYR A 756 -18.64 -9.09 1.26
N VAL A 757 -17.41 -9.61 1.19
CA VAL A 757 -16.55 -9.76 2.37
C VAL A 757 -16.02 -8.43 2.88
N VAL A 758 -15.72 -7.44 2.02
CA VAL A 758 -15.34 -6.09 2.49
C VAL A 758 -16.43 -5.50 3.39
N GLN A 759 -17.71 -5.60 3.01
CA GLN A 759 -18.80 -5.10 3.87
C GLN A 759 -18.95 -5.89 5.18
N PHE A 760 -18.71 -7.21 5.16
CA PHE A 760 -18.70 -8.02 6.38
C PHE A 760 -17.70 -7.48 7.42
N TRP A 761 -16.47 -7.17 7.00
CA TRP A 761 -15.43 -6.64 7.90
C TRP A 761 -15.69 -5.20 8.37
N VAL A 762 -16.33 -4.37 7.53
CA VAL A 762 -16.80 -3.03 7.91
C VAL A 762 -17.93 -3.13 8.94
N ASN A 763 -18.87 -4.06 8.78
CA ASN A 763 -20.02 -4.23 9.68
C ASN A 763 -19.60 -4.65 11.10
N ILE A 764 -18.54 -5.46 11.23
CA ILE A 764 -18.00 -5.85 12.54
C ILE A 764 -16.91 -4.89 13.07
N ASN A 765 -16.78 -3.70 12.44
CA ASN A 765 -15.83 -2.64 12.82
C ASN A 765 -14.36 -3.11 12.95
N PHE A 766 -13.92 -3.99 12.05
CA PHE A 766 -12.56 -4.54 12.07
C PHE A 766 -11.65 -3.90 11.02
N ILE A 767 -12.02 -3.96 9.73
CA ILE A 767 -11.25 -3.40 8.61
C ILE A 767 -12.20 -2.70 7.63
N ASN A 768 -11.76 -1.56 7.07
CA ASN A 768 -12.42 -0.89 5.95
C ASN A 768 -11.51 -0.83 4.71
N ASN A 769 -11.82 -1.62 3.69
CA ASN A 769 -11.14 -1.60 2.39
C ASN A 769 -11.98 -0.92 1.28
N CYS A 770 -13.11 -0.28 1.64
CA CYS A 770 -13.93 0.45 0.67
C CYS A 770 -13.20 1.61 -0.04
N PRO A 771 -12.26 2.36 0.59
CA PRO A 771 -11.56 3.44 -0.11
C PRO A 771 -10.81 2.93 -1.34
N ASN A 772 -10.08 1.83 -1.21
CA ASN A 772 -9.33 1.19 -2.29
C ASN A 772 -10.25 0.73 -3.44
N MET A 773 -11.46 0.26 -3.13
CA MET A 773 -12.46 -0.06 -4.15
C MET A 773 -12.97 1.16 -4.91
N VAL A 774 -13.13 2.29 -4.23
CA VAL A 774 -13.53 3.56 -4.84
C VAL A 774 -12.36 4.18 -5.62
N THR A 775 -11.11 4.04 -5.16
CA THR A 775 -9.89 4.38 -5.91
C THR A 775 -9.90 3.72 -7.29
N GLU A 776 -10.09 2.40 -7.33
CA GLU A 776 -10.12 1.63 -8.60
C GLU A 776 -11.32 1.98 -9.49
N ALA A 777 -12.46 2.34 -8.91
CA ALA A 777 -13.63 2.83 -9.67
C ALA A 777 -13.41 4.25 -10.21
N LEU A 778 -12.68 5.10 -9.48
CA LEU A 778 -12.38 6.48 -9.84
C LEU A 778 -11.35 6.55 -10.97
N LYS A 779 -10.27 5.77 -10.91
CA LYS A 779 -9.25 5.70 -11.97
C LYS A 779 -9.86 5.31 -13.32
N LYS A 780 -10.81 4.37 -13.31
CA LYS A 780 -11.55 3.94 -14.52
C LYS A 780 -12.44 5.01 -15.15
N LYS A 781 -12.69 6.15 -14.46
CA LYS A 781 -13.40 7.29 -15.06
C LYS A 781 -12.50 8.14 -15.96
N ASN A 782 -11.18 7.99 -15.90
CA ASN A 782 -10.18 8.71 -16.71
C ASN A 782 -10.40 10.24 -16.71
N ILE A 783 -10.32 10.85 -15.52
CA ILE A 783 -10.63 12.28 -15.29
C ILE A 783 -9.32 13.05 -15.14
N SER A 784 -9.08 14.02 -16.03
CA SER A 784 -7.79 14.73 -16.16
C SER A 784 -7.28 15.44 -14.89
N PHE A 785 -8.17 15.91 -14.02
CA PHE A 785 -7.79 16.55 -12.75
C PHE A 785 -7.65 15.58 -11.56
N ILE A 786 -7.77 14.27 -11.78
CA ILE A 786 -7.53 13.23 -10.77
C ILE A 786 -6.19 12.54 -11.09
N PRO A 787 -5.22 12.49 -10.16
CA PRO A 787 -3.94 11.82 -10.41
C PRO A 787 -4.08 10.32 -10.66
N ASP A 788 -3.31 9.76 -11.61
CA ASP A 788 -3.28 8.31 -11.90
C ASP A 788 -2.86 7.47 -10.68
N ASP A 789 -2.01 8.02 -9.84
CA ASP A 789 -1.51 7.42 -8.61
C ASP A 789 -2.38 7.71 -7.39
N VAL A 790 -3.58 8.30 -7.56
CA VAL A 790 -4.53 8.56 -6.48
C VAL A 790 -4.75 7.32 -5.62
N ASP A 791 -4.74 7.51 -4.30
CA ASP A 791 -5.09 6.48 -3.33
C ASP A 791 -5.94 7.08 -2.22
N LEU A 792 -7.24 6.76 -2.23
CA LEU A 792 -8.20 7.31 -1.29
C LEU A 792 -8.02 6.66 0.08
N SER A 793 -7.84 7.47 1.12
CA SER A 793 -7.69 7.01 2.50
C SER A 793 -8.99 7.08 3.32
N MET A 794 -10.08 7.59 2.73
CA MET A 794 -11.37 7.83 3.38
C MET A 794 -12.55 7.40 2.49
N SER A 795 -13.44 6.57 3.03
CA SER A 795 -14.75 6.30 2.43
C SER A 795 -15.64 7.53 2.60
N LEU A 796 -16.11 8.09 1.49
CA LEU A 796 -17.03 9.22 1.45
C LEU A 796 -18.46 8.74 1.19
N TYR A 797 -19.28 8.70 2.24
CA TYR A 797 -20.71 8.43 2.11
C TYR A 797 -21.48 9.74 2.18
N ILE A 798 -22.15 10.11 1.08
CA ILE A 798 -23.08 11.25 1.01
C ILE A 798 -24.51 10.70 0.89
N ASN A 799 -25.43 11.27 1.64
CA ASN A 799 -26.87 11.09 1.43
C ASN A 799 -27.55 12.43 1.16
N LEU A 800 -28.47 12.45 0.19
CA LEU A 800 -29.30 13.57 -0.21
C LEU A 800 -30.72 13.33 0.33
N HIS A 801 -31.13 14.07 1.35
CA HIS A 801 -32.48 13.99 1.92
C HIS A 801 -33.40 15.00 1.28
N THR A 802 -34.55 14.56 0.77
CA THR A 802 -35.58 15.43 0.18
C THR A 802 -36.96 15.14 0.74
N THR A 803 -37.75 16.19 0.96
CA THR A 803 -39.15 16.09 1.41
C THR A 803 -40.07 15.63 0.26
N ALA A 804 -41.32 15.29 0.59
CA ALA A 804 -42.33 15.00 -0.43
C ALA A 804 -42.62 16.24 -1.32
N LEU A 805 -42.89 16.01 -2.61
CA LEU A 805 -43.14 17.04 -3.62
C LEU A 805 -44.30 16.61 -4.54
N ASN A 806 -45.22 17.54 -4.82
CA ASN A 806 -46.24 17.38 -5.87
C ASN A 806 -46.05 18.48 -6.92
N PHE A 807 -46.11 18.13 -8.20
CA PHE A 807 -46.04 19.08 -9.30
C PHE A 807 -46.75 18.53 -10.54
N GLU A 808 -47.07 19.40 -11.50
CA GLU A 808 -47.58 19.01 -12.81
C GLU A 808 -46.49 19.22 -13.85
N SER A 809 -46.24 18.22 -14.70
CA SER A 809 -45.24 18.27 -15.76
C SER A 809 -45.81 17.63 -17.01
N CYS A 810 -45.72 18.32 -18.15
CA CYS A 810 -46.22 17.83 -19.43
C CYS A 810 -47.67 17.29 -19.37
N CYS A 811 -48.57 18.04 -18.73
CA CYS A 811 -49.99 17.70 -18.52
C CYS A 811 -50.25 16.46 -17.65
N THR A 812 -49.26 16.02 -16.86
CA THR A 812 -49.38 14.88 -15.93
C THR A 812 -49.00 15.32 -14.51
N SER A 813 -49.81 14.95 -13.53
CA SER A 813 -49.52 15.21 -12.11
C SER A 813 -48.60 14.13 -11.52
N TYR A 814 -47.49 14.55 -10.95
CA TYR A 814 -46.50 13.69 -10.30
C TYR A 814 -46.47 13.92 -8.78
N ARG A 815 -46.26 12.83 -8.03
CA ARG A 815 -46.13 12.84 -6.57
C ARG A 815 -44.91 12.04 -6.14
N TYR A 816 -43.89 12.75 -5.70
CA TYR A 816 -42.70 12.21 -5.06
C TYR A 816 -42.90 12.17 -3.53
N GLN A 817 -42.56 11.06 -2.90
CA GLN A 817 -42.57 10.95 -1.44
C GLN A 817 -41.24 11.48 -0.87
N GLU A 818 -41.19 11.65 0.45
CA GLU A 818 -39.94 11.91 1.16
C GLU A 818 -38.95 10.76 0.93
N HIS A 819 -37.70 11.10 0.60
CA HIS A 819 -36.70 10.14 0.18
C HIS A 819 -35.28 10.57 0.55
N THR A 820 -34.45 9.59 0.95
CA THR A 820 -33.01 9.77 1.16
C THR A 820 -32.24 8.98 0.11
N ALA A 821 -31.78 9.67 -0.94
CA ALA A 821 -30.94 9.06 -1.95
C ALA A 821 -29.50 8.91 -1.43
N LYS A 822 -28.88 7.75 -1.66
CA LYS A 822 -27.50 7.46 -1.26
C LYS A 822 -26.61 7.40 -2.49
N LEU A 823 -25.45 8.04 -2.43
CA LEU A 823 -24.49 7.96 -3.53
C LEU A 823 -23.89 6.56 -3.64
N ASN A 824 -23.62 6.16 -4.87
CA ASN A 824 -23.11 4.84 -5.22
C ASN A 824 -21.99 5.00 -6.26
N PRO A 825 -20.73 5.12 -5.83
CA PRO A 825 -19.61 5.31 -6.74
C PRO A 825 -19.25 4.05 -7.56
N ILE A 826 -19.48 2.84 -7.03
CA ILE A 826 -18.93 1.62 -7.65
C ILE A 826 -19.90 0.99 -8.68
N GLY A 827 -21.20 1.27 -8.58
CA GLY A 827 -22.21 0.83 -9.55
C GLY A 827 -22.66 1.91 -10.52
N ASP A 828 -23.72 1.63 -11.27
CA ASP A 828 -24.32 2.54 -12.26
C ASP A 828 -24.85 3.85 -11.64
N GLY A 829 -25.05 3.87 -10.32
CA GLY A 829 -25.12 5.09 -9.53
C GLY A 829 -26.32 6.01 -9.81
N TYR A 830 -27.40 5.51 -10.41
CA TYR A 830 -28.49 6.37 -10.86
C TYR A 830 -29.34 6.95 -9.72
N ILE A 831 -29.52 8.28 -9.72
CA ILE A 831 -30.45 8.99 -8.83
C ILE A 831 -31.32 9.91 -9.70
N SER A 832 -32.64 9.83 -9.54
CA SER A 832 -33.57 10.76 -10.20
C SER A 832 -33.28 12.19 -9.74
N PRO A 833 -33.20 13.18 -10.66
CA PRO A 833 -33.08 14.58 -10.30
C PRO A 833 -34.07 15.05 -9.24
N ALA A 834 -35.32 14.58 -9.24
CA ALA A 834 -36.30 14.87 -8.20
C ALA A 834 -35.84 14.45 -6.78
N HIS A 835 -35.04 13.39 -6.64
CA HIS A 835 -34.46 12.95 -5.36
C HIS A 835 -33.11 13.61 -5.02
N ALA A 836 -32.49 14.33 -5.98
CA ALA A 836 -31.22 15.03 -5.84
C ALA A 836 -31.36 16.55 -6.06
N ARG A 837 -32.58 17.07 -6.01
CA ARG A 837 -32.91 18.46 -6.33
C ARG A 837 -32.29 19.48 -5.37
N SER A 838 -32.26 20.76 -5.77
CA SER A 838 -31.50 21.80 -5.07
C SER A 838 -31.90 22.04 -3.61
N GLU A 839 -33.13 21.73 -3.19
CA GLU A 839 -33.52 21.79 -1.77
C GLU A 839 -33.06 20.58 -0.92
N ALA A 840 -32.31 19.63 -1.48
CA ALA A 840 -31.84 18.45 -0.75
C ALA A 840 -30.91 18.84 0.41
N THR A 841 -31.17 18.31 1.59
CA THR A 841 -30.27 18.41 2.74
C THR A 841 -29.19 17.34 2.62
N LEU A 842 -27.92 17.75 2.61
CA LEU A 842 -26.79 16.83 2.54
C LEU A 842 -26.38 16.34 3.93
N THR A 843 -26.07 15.05 4.02
CA THR A 843 -25.37 14.45 5.16
C THR A 843 -24.12 13.72 4.68
N MET A 844 -23.05 13.77 5.47
CA MET A 844 -21.79 13.10 5.19
C MET A 844 -21.45 12.14 6.33
N LYS A 845 -20.87 11.00 5.98
CA LYS A 845 -20.17 10.11 6.92
C LYS A 845 -18.82 9.75 6.33
N LEU A 846 -17.78 9.95 7.12
CA LEU A 846 -16.41 9.56 6.77
C LEU A 846 -16.01 8.28 7.52
N GLN A 847 -15.32 7.36 6.85
CA GLN A 847 -14.67 6.21 7.49
C GLN A 847 -13.27 5.99 6.90
N ARG A 848 -12.24 5.95 7.74
CA ARG A 848 -10.85 5.74 7.30
C ARG A 848 -10.66 4.34 6.71
N GLU A 849 -9.74 4.20 5.77
CA GLU A 849 -9.15 2.93 5.34
C GLU A 849 -8.45 2.17 6.49
N GLY A 850 -8.34 0.86 6.39
CA GLY A 850 -7.56 0.02 7.29
C GLY A 850 -8.29 -0.41 8.57
N LEU A 851 -7.54 -0.67 9.65
CA LEU A 851 -8.04 -1.25 10.90
C LEU A 851 -8.88 -0.23 11.70
N LEU A 852 -10.18 -0.49 11.82
CA LEU A 852 -11.17 0.44 12.40
C LEU A 852 -11.17 0.49 13.94
N TYR A 853 -10.54 -0.48 14.61
CA TYR A 853 -10.43 -0.51 16.07
C TYR A 853 -9.24 0.31 16.60
N ILE A 854 -8.36 0.82 15.73
CA ILE A 854 -7.23 1.67 16.12
C ILE A 854 -7.71 3.13 16.19
N PRO A 855 -7.74 3.79 17.36
CA PRO A 855 -8.17 5.18 17.46
C PRO A 855 -7.22 6.12 16.69
N SER A 856 -7.74 6.85 15.71
CA SER A 856 -6.95 7.83 14.95
C SER A 856 -6.89 9.17 15.68
N TRP A 857 -5.74 9.46 16.29
CA TRP A 857 -5.43 10.76 16.90
C TRP A 857 -5.15 11.84 15.85
N LYS A 858 -6.21 12.43 15.27
CA LYS A 858 -6.22 13.82 14.79
C LYS A 858 -7.62 14.41 14.91
N THR A 859 -7.86 15.21 15.95
CA THR A 859 -9.10 15.99 16.14
C THR A 859 -9.20 17.20 15.21
N ASP A 860 -8.09 17.59 14.59
CA ASP A 860 -7.94 18.93 13.99
C ASP A 860 -7.84 18.90 12.46
N VAL A 861 -8.17 17.77 11.80
CA VAL A 861 -8.19 17.69 10.34
C VAL A 861 -9.45 18.37 9.79
N ARG A 862 -9.23 19.38 8.95
CA ARG A 862 -10.29 20.07 8.21
C ARG A 862 -10.39 19.54 6.78
N TYR A 863 -11.60 19.56 6.25
CA TYR A 863 -11.90 19.04 4.92
C TYR A 863 -12.56 20.10 4.03
N THR A 864 -12.30 20.00 2.73
CA THR A 864 -13.05 20.67 1.68
C THR A 864 -13.85 19.63 0.90
N LEU A 865 -15.16 19.88 0.73
CA LEU A 865 -16.07 19.06 -0.04
C LEU A 865 -16.51 19.84 -1.29
N LEU A 866 -16.15 19.30 -2.45
CA LEU A 866 -16.39 19.87 -3.78
C LEU A 866 -17.35 18.96 -4.55
N CYS A 867 -18.42 19.50 -5.13
CA CYS A 867 -19.29 18.76 -6.07
C CYS A 867 -19.20 19.38 -7.46
N VAL A 868 -18.90 18.56 -8.46
CA VAL A 868 -18.72 18.96 -9.87
C VAL A 868 -19.42 17.99 -10.83
N ASP A 869 -19.93 18.52 -11.94
CA ASP A 869 -20.48 17.73 -13.05
C ASP A 869 -19.41 17.55 -14.14
N ILE A 870 -18.95 16.31 -14.30
CA ILE A 870 -17.83 15.94 -15.18
C ILE A 870 -18.26 15.42 -16.56
N SER A 871 -19.57 15.37 -16.84
CA SER A 871 -20.11 14.72 -18.06
C SER A 871 -20.92 15.69 -18.92
N VAL A 872 -20.62 16.99 -18.84
CA VAL A 872 -21.28 18.04 -19.61
C VAL A 872 -20.97 17.87 -21.12
N PRO A 873 -21.97 17.65 -21.99
CA PRO A 873 -21.76 17.23 -23.38
C PRO A 873 -21.45 18.37 -24.36
N SER A 874 -21.09 19.56 -23.87
CA SER A 874 -20.90 20.74 -24.70
C SER A 874 -19.72 21.60 -24.22
N PRO A 875 -18.66 21.78 -25.04
CA PRO A 875 -17.50 22.61 -24.69
C PRO A 875 -17.83 24.07 -24.36
N SER A 876 -19.00 24.59 -24.74
CA SER A 876 -19.48 25.93 -24.36
C SER A 876 -20.14 25.98 -22.97
N ALA A 877 -20.41 24.83 -22.35
CA ALA A 877 -21.06 24.69 -21.05
C ALA A 877 -20.22 23.90 -20.02
N GLY A 878 -19.21 23.15 -20.45
CA GLY A 878 -18.26 22.43 -19.59
C GLY A 878 -17.33 21.50 -20.37
N THR A 879 -16.19 21.16 -19.79
CA THR A 879 -15.30 20.08 -20.25
C THR A 879 -14.86 19.24 -19.05
N PRO A 880 -14.25 18.06 -19.22
CA PRO A 880 -13.63 17.33 -18.11
C PRO A 880 -12.60 18.17 -17.33
N ASP A 881 -11.88 19.08 -17.98
CA ASP A 881 -10.89 19.98 -17.34
C ASP A 881 -11.51 21.20 -16.65
N LEU A 882 -12.71 21.59 -17.11
CA LEU A 882 -13.50 22.73 -16.61
C LEU A 882 -14.96 22.27 -16.36
N PRO A 883 -15.19 21.39 -15.36
CA PRO A 883 -16.52 20.91 -15.04
C PRO A 883 -17.40 22.02 -14.44
N LEU A 884 -18.72 21.81 -14.44
CA LEU A 884 -19.66 22.74 -13.80
C LEU A 884 -19.66 22.56 -12.28
N LEU A 885 -19.52 23.65 -11.55
CA LEU A 885 -19.59 23.64 -10.08
C LEU A 885 -21.03 23.49 -9.58
N HIS A 886 -21.24 22.48 -8.75
CA HIS A 886 -22.50 22.19 -8.08
C HIS A 886 -22.50 22.55 -6.59
N MET A 887 -21.36 22.46 -5.92
CA MET A 887 -21.20 22.80 -4.50
C MET A 887 -19.72 23.01 -4.17
N LEU A 888 -19.43 23.94 -3.26
CA LEU A 888 -18.12 24.06 -2.62
C LEU A 888 -18.30 24.48 -1.16
N VAL A 889 -17.85 23.62 -0.24
CA VAL A 889 -17.81 23.89 1.20
C VAL A 889 -16.39 23.62 1.70
N THR A 890 -15.79 24.57 2.40
CA THR A 890 -14.41 24.48 2.93
C THR A 890 -14.41 24.41 4.46
N ASN A 891 -13.27 24.14 5.07
CA ASN A 891 -13.05 24.20 6.52
C ASN A 891 -13.92 23.24 7.38
N ILE A 892 -14.53 22.23 6.77
CA ILE A 892 -15.42 21.25 7.41
C ILE A 892 -14.68 20.49 8.52
N ASN A 893 -15.27 20.42 9.71
CA ASN A 893 -14.77 19.63 10.83
C ASN A 893 -15.29 18.18 10.76
N GLY A 894 -14.41 17.22 10.50
CA GLY A 894 -14.76 15.80 10.45
C GLY A 894 -15.86 15.49 9.44
N SER A 895 -16.97 14.91 9.91
CA SER A 895 -18.14 14.57 9.07
C SER A 895 -19.25 15.64 9.06
N ASP A 896 -19.12 16.73 9.84
CA ASP A 896 -20.17 17.73 9.99
C ASP A 896 -20.08 18.84 8.92
N ILE A 897 -20.73 18.64 7.77
CA ILE A 897 -20.77 19.65 6.69
C ILE A 897 -21.22 21.03 7.20
N ALA A 898 -22.12 21.10 8.18
CA ALA A 898 -22.66 22.37 8.68
C ALA A 898 -21.64 23.21 9.47
N SER A 899 -20.51 22.62 9.85
CA SER A 899 -19.38 23.33 10.47
C SER A 899 -18.46 24.05 9.47
N GLY A 900 -18.62 23.81 8.17
CA GLY A 900 -17.78 24.38 7.11
C GLY A 900 -18.32 25.69 6.52
N ASP A 901 -17.43 26.44 5.87
CA ASP A 901 -17.76 27.68 5.18
C ASP A 901 -18.37 27.38 3.81
N ILE A 902 -19.62 27.79 3.58
CA ILE A 902 -20.38 27.52 2.36
C ILE A 902 -20.04 28.57 1.29
N ILE A 903 -19.05 28.28 0.46
CA ILE A 903 -18.64 29.13 -0.67
C ILE A 903 -19.68 29.08 -1.80
N ARG A 904 -20.19 27.89 -2.08
CA ARG A 904 -21.31 27.64 -2.99
C ARG A 904 -22.21 26.53 -2.44
N SER A 905 -23.44 26.91 -2.12
CA SER A 905 -24.53 25.98 -1.76
C SER A 905 -24.78 24.96 -2.86
N TYR A 906 -25.23 23.78 -2.47
CA TYR A 906 -25.60 22.72 -3.40
C TYR A 906 -26.67 23.15 -4.41
N ARG A 907 -26.45 22.85 -5.69
CA ARG A 907 -27.47 22.85 -6.73
C ARG A 907 -27.67 21.43 -7.25
N GLY A 908 -28.93 21.03 -7.45
CA GLY A 908 -29.26 19.70 -7.94
C GLY A 908 -28.90 19.47 -9.42
N PRO A 909 -29.00 18.23 -9.91
CA PRO A 909 -28.87 17.89 -11.33
C PRO A 909 -29.74 18.77 -12.23
N ALA A 910 -29.26 19.03 -13.44
CA ALA A 910 -30.05 19.62 -14.52
C ALA A 910 -29.59 19.11 -15.89
N PRO A 911 -29.56 17.78 -16.11
CA PRO A 911 -29.12 17.18 -17.37
C PRO A 911 -30.14 17.41 -18.51
N PRO A 912 -29.69 17.49 -19.77
CA PRO A 912 -30.56 17.51 -20.94
C PRO A 912 -30.95 16.09 -21.41
N ASP A 913 -32.08 15.96 -22.09
CA ASP A 913 -32.74 14.68 -22.42
C ASP A 913 -31.94 13.66 -23.26
N TYR A 914 -30.75 14.02 -23.76
CA TYR A 914 -29.95 13.20 -24.67
C TYR A 914 -28.63 12.67 -24.07
N VAL A 915 -28.21 13.09 -22.87
CA VAL A 915 -26.97 12.61 -22.21
C VAL A 915 -27.15 12.48 -20.70
N ASN A 916 -26.60 11.41 -20.14
CA ASN A 916 -26.52 11.19 -18.69
C ASN A 916 -25.34 11.98 -18.10
N HIS A 917 -25.59 12.77 -17.06
CA HIS A 917 -24.56 13.55 -16.38
C HIS A 917 -24.03 12.80 -15.13
N THR A 918 -22.76 13.00 -14.78
CA THR A 918 -22.12 12.38 -13.59
C THR A 918 -21.73 13.47 -12.59
N TYR A 919 -22.36 13.43 -11.43
CA TYR A 919 -22.15 14.41 -10.35
C TYR A 919 -21.20 13.81 -9.31
N MET A 920 -19.97 14.32 -9.27
CA MET A 920 -18.89 13.79 -8.45
C MET A 920 -18.59 14.69 -7.25
N PHE A 921 -18.58 14.09 -6.07
CA PHE A 921 -18.20 14.67 -4.80
C PHE A 921 -16.77 14.25 -4.47
N LEU A 922 -15.91 15.24 -4.24
CA LEU A 922 -14.50 15.08 -3.92
C LEU A 922 -14.23 15.65 -2.53
N LEU A 923 -13.61 14.85 -1.67
CA LEU A 923 -13.24 15.22 -0.32
C LEU A 923 -11.72 15.38 -0.23
N TYR A 924 -11.29 16.60 0.04
CA TYR A 924 -9.89 16.94 0.23
C TYR A 924 -9.57 17.21 1.70
N THR A 925 -8.39 16.81 2.14
CA THR A 925 -7.79 17.30 3.39
C THR A 925 -7.12 18.64 3.17
N GLN A 926 -7.19 19.49 4.19
CA GLN A 926 -6.57 20.81 4.20
C GLN A 926 -5.30 20.85 5.04
N SER A 927 -4.28 21.54 4.53
CA SER A 927 -3.06 21.88 5.26
C SER A 927 -3.24 23.09 6.21
N SER A 928 -4.21 23.97 5.95
CA SER A 928 -4.57 25.11 6.78
C SER A 928 -6.03 25.55 6.57
N MET A 929 -6.54 26.53 7.33
CA MET A 929 -7.84 27.14 7.01
C MET A 929 -7.77 27.91 5.70
N LEU A 930 -8.73 27.65 4.80
CA LEU A 930 -8.92 28.45 3.59
C LEU A 930 -9.72 29.70 3.93
N LYS A 931 -9.41 30.85 3.32
CA LYS A 931 -10.18 32.10 3.52
C LYS A 931 -11.25 32.23 2.44
N GLU A 932 -12.49 32.53 2.85
CA GLU A 932 -13.64 32.66 1.96
C GLU A 932 -13.39 33.59 0.76
N ASN A 933 -12.73 34.74 0.97
CA ASN A 933 -12.43 35.71 -0.08
C ASN A 933 -11.41 35.17 -1.11
N GLU A 934 -10.39 34.43 -0.65
CA GLU A 934 -9.39 33.78 -1.51
C GLU A 934 -10.04 32.62 -2.27
N THR A 935 -10.85 31.79 -1.62
CA THR A 935 -11.59 30.69 -2.27
C THR A 935 -12.60 31.20 -3.31
N THR A 936 -13.30 32.30 -3.01
CA THR A 936 -14.27 32.92 -3.93
C THR A 936 -13.61 33.41 -5.23
N SER A 937 -12.32 33.76 -5.21
CA SER A 937 -11.59 34.23 -6.41
C SER A 937 -11.47 33.16 -7.51
N TYR A 938 -11.51 31.87 -7.16
CA TYR A 938 -11.47 30.75 -8.11
C TYR A 938 -12.78 30.60 -8.91
N LEU A 939 -13.88 31.23 -8.49
CA LEU A 939 -15.18 31.14 -9.15
C LEU A 939 -15.29 32.03 -10.39
N THR A 940 -14.27 32.82 -10.75
CA THR A 940 -14.43 33.95 -11.69
C THR A 940 -14.43 33.59 -13.19
N GLN A 941 -14.26 32.32 -13.57
CA GLN A 941 -14.32 31.89 -14.97
C GLN A 941 -15.74 31.40 -15.36
N GLY A 942 -16.33 32.03 -16.37
CA GLY A 942 -17.49 31.47 -17.08
C GLY A 942 -18.83 31.47 -16.35
N CYS A 943 -18.99 32.12 -15.19
CA CYS A 943 -20.31 32.34 -14.58
C CYS A 943 -21.19 33.25 -15.48
N SER A 944 -21.86 32.68 -16.47
CA SER A 944 -22.78 33.41 -17.34
C SER A 944 -24.22 33.32 -16.80
N SER A 945 -25.03 34.33 -17.11
CA SER A 945 -26.47 34.32 -16.82
C SER A 945 -27.25 33.23 -17.56
N GLY A 946 -26.62 32.54 -18.54
CA GLY A 946 -27.24 31.49 -19.33
C GLY A 946 -27.21 30.08 -18.73
N ILE A 947 -26.44 29.84 -17.65
CA ILE A 947 -26.31 28.51 -17.02
C ILE A 947 -26.75 28.56 -15.54
N ASP A 948 -27.93 29.11 -15.25
CA ASP A 948 -28.52 29.17 -13.89
C ASP A 948 -27.52 29.60 -12.79
N GLY A 949 -26.68 30.60 -13.07
CA GLY A 949 -25.66 31.08 -12.12
C GLY A 949 -24.64 30.02 -11.65
N ARG A 950 -24.48 28.91 -12.38
CA ARG A 950 -23.39 27.94 -12.24
C ARG A 950 -22.15 28.50 -12.94
N CYS A 951 -20.98 28.03 -12.50
CA CYS A 951 -19.69 28.48 -13.00
C CYS A 951 -18.87 27.29 -13.47
N LEU A 952 -18.07 27.50 -14.51
CA LEU A 952 -17.00 26.58 -14.86
C LEU A 952 -15.94 26.65 -13.77
N PHE A 953 -15.42 25.50 -13.35
CA PHE A 953 -14.52 25.43 -12.21
C PHE A 953 -13.27 24.64 -12.54
N ASN A 954 -12.14 25.32 -12.57
CA ASN A 954 -10.83 24.70 -12.77
C ASN A 954 -10.40 24.01 -11.45
N VAL A 955 -10.71 22.71 -11.35
CA VAL A 955 -10.45 21.90 -10.15
C VAL A 955 -8.96 21.90 -9.83
N THR A 956 -8.10 21.61 -10.83
CA THR A 956 -6.64 21.56 -10.69
C THR A 956 -6.09 22.86 -10.09
N ARG A 957 -6.43 24.02 -10.68
CA ARG A 957 -5.99 25.33 -10.21
C ARG A 957 -6.44 25.62 -8.77
N PHE A 958 -7.65 25.20 -8.39
CA PHE A 958 -8.14 25.38 -7.02
C PHE A 958 -7.41 24.45 -6.02
N VAL A 959 -7.23 23.18 -6.38
CA VAL A 959 -6.57 22.16 -5.55
C VAL A 959 -5.10 22.52 -5.32
N ASP A 960 -4.37 22.83 -6.38
CA ASP A 960 -2.95 23.23 -6.32
C ASP A 960 -2.78 24.55 -5.57
N GLY A 961 -3.56 25.56 -5.94
CA GLY A 961 -3.51 26.90 -5.34
C GLY A 961 -3.94 26.93 -3.86
N SER A 962 -4.63 25.90 -3.38
CA SER A 962 -5.09 25.75 -1.99
C SER A 962 -4.34 24.65 -1.22
N ASN A 963 -3.36 23.98 -1.84
CA ASN A 963 -2.60 22.87 -1.27
C ASN A 963 -3.50 21.80 -0.61
N LEU A 964 -4.44 21.29 -1.41
CA LEU A 964 -5.45 20.30 -1.04
C LEU A 964 -5.01 18.90 -1.45
N ASN A 965 -5.21 17.90 -0.58
CA ASN A 965 -4.91 16.50 -0.89
C ASN A 965 -6.20 15.66 -0.93
N LEU A 966 -6.48 15.00 -2.06
CA LEU A 966 -7.68 14.19 -2.27
C LEU A 966 -7.62 12.92 -1.42
N VAL A 967 -8.62 12.72 -0.55
CA VAL A 967 -8.66 11.57 0.38
C VAL A 967 -9.91 10.71 0.26
N GLY A 968 -10.99 11.22 -0.35
CA GLY A 968 -12.21 10.47 -0.56
C GLY A 968 -12.99 10.98 -1.77
N SER A 969 -13.79 10.10 -2.38
CA SER A 969 -14.63 10.44 -3.53
C SER A 969 -15.95 9.66 -3.48
N SER A 970 -17.00 10.19 -4.09
CA SER A 970 -18.31 9.56 -4.23
C SER A 970 -19.05 10.19 -5.40
N TRP A 971 -19.91 9.47 -6.13
CA TRP A 971 -20.66 10.07 -7.25
C TRP A 971 -22.00 9.40 -7.48
N PHE A 972 -22.81 10.03 -8.33
CA PHE A 972 -24.04 9.49 -8.89
C PHE A 972 -24.24 9.96 -10.34
N GLN A 973 -25.14 9.32 -11.07
CA GLN A 973 -25.56 9.71 -12.42
C GLN A 973 -27.03 10.13 -12.45
N ALA A 974 -27.37 11.05 -13.35
CA ALA A 974 -28.75 11.45 -13.61
C ALA A 974 -29.01 11.80 -15.08
N THR A 975 -30.26 11.64 -15.52
CA THR A 975 -30.82 12.10 -16.80
C THR A 975 -32.14 12.80 -16.52
N THR A 976 -32.72 13.43 -17.53
CA THR A 976 -34.00 14.15 -17.44
C THR A 976 -35.12 13.23 -16.97
N ASP A 977 -35.71 13.56 -15.83
CA ASP A 977 -37.00 13.06 -15.36
C ASP A 977 -38.10 14.12 -15.55
N GLU A 978 -39.33 13.79 -15.17
CA GLU A 978 -40.46 14.72 -15.13
C GLU A 978 -40.19 16.01 -14.33
N TYR A 979 -39.35 15.97 -13.29
CA TYR A 979 -39.03 17.12 -12.46
C TYR A 979 -38.12 18.09 -13.21
N ILE A 980 -37.12 17.59 -13.95
CA ILE A 980 -36.32 18.45 -14.83
C ILE A 980 -37.20 19.14 -15.89
N ARG A 981 -38.13 18.42 -16.52
CA ARG A 981 -39.08 19.02 -17.49
C ARG A 981 -39.93 20.13 -16.86
N TYR A 982 -40.42 19.90 -15.64
CA TYR A 982 -41.13 20.92 -14.84
C TYR A 982 -40.26 22.15 -14.56
N THR A 983 -39.00 21.96 -14.16
CA THR A 983 -38.08 23.08 -13.90
C THR A 983 -37.70 23.86 -15.16
N TYR A 984 -37.56 23.20 -16.31
CA TYR A 984 -37.28 23.87 -17.59
C TYR A 984 -38.47 24.70 -18.09
N VAL A 985 -39.69 24.14 -18.03
CA VAL A 985 -40.92 24.86 -18.41
C VAL A 985 -41.13 26.09 -17.49
N ASN A 986 -41.04 25.92 -16.18
CA ASN A 986 -41.14 27.05 -15.24
C ASN A 986 -39.99 28.04 -15.33
N GLY A 987 -38.82 27.59 -15.82
CA GLY A 987 -37.67 28.44 -16.17
C GLY A 987 -37.85 29.22 -17.48
N GLY A 988 -38.98 29.07 -18.17
CA GLY A 988 -39.31 29.80 -19.39
C GLY A 988 -38.86 29.13 -20.69
N GLN A 989 -38.49 27.85 -20.68
CA GLN A 989 -38.30 27.09 -21.91
C GLN A 989 -39.64 26.73 -22.56
N ASP A 990 -39.65 26.61 -23.89
CA ASP A 990 -40.83 26.24 -24.67
C ASP A 990 -41.37 24.84 -24.27
N PRO A 991 -42.61 24.74 -23.75
CA PRO A 991 -43.23 23.47 -23.40
C PRO A 991 -43.25 22.45 -24.54
N ASP A 992 -43.45 22.88 -25.79
CA ASP A 992 -43.54 21.97 -26.94
C ASP A 992 -42.17 21.36 -27.32
N SER A 993 -41.08 22.04 -26.95
CA SER A 993 -39.72 21.51 -27.04
C SER A 993 -39.40 20.54 -25.89
N VAL A 994 -39.73 20.92 -24.65
CA VAL A 994 -39.39 20.16 -23.43
C VAL A 994 -40.24 18.89 -23.26
N CYS A 995 -41.53 18.95 -23.59
CA CYS A 995 -42.48 17.85 -23.46
C CYS A 995 -42.64 17.02 -24.75
N LYS A 996 -41.73 17.19 -25.71
CA LYS A 996 -41.74 16.49 -26.99
C LYS A 996 -41.72 14.98 -26.80
N ASN A 997 -42.64 14.29 -27.49
CA ASN A 997 -42.86 12.84 -27.42
C ASN A 997 -43.40 12.29 -26.07
N ILE A 998 -43.86 13.15 -25.14
CA ILE A 998 -44.55 12.68 -23.93
C ILE A 998 -46.00 12.31 -24.27
N ASN A 999 -46.38 11.05 -23.99
CA ASN A 999 -47.75 10.57 -24.20
C ASN A 999 -48.75 11.34 -23.32
N GLY A 1000 -49.79 11.91 -23.93
CA GLY A 1000 -50.83 12.68 -23.23
C GLY A 1000 -50.56 14.18 -23.13
N TYR A 1001 -49.38 14.66 -23.55
CA TYR A 1001 -49.07 16.09 -23.60
C TYR A 1001 -49.80 16.80 -24.75
N GLY A 1002 -50.17 18.07 -24.52
CA GLY A 1002 -50.68 19.00 -25.52
C GLY A 1002 -50.57 20.44 -25.01
N ASN A 1003 -50.56 21.42 -25.93
CA ASN A 1003 -50.41 22.83 -25.60
C ASN A 1003 -51.56 23.66 -26.21
N PRO A 1004 -52.54 24.14 -25.42
CA PRO A 1004 -52.71 23.91 -23.97
C PRO A 1004 -53.08 22.46 -23.63
N CYS A 1005 -52.91 22.08 -22.36
CA CYS A 1005 -53.15 20.71 -21.90
C CYS A 1005 -54.57 20.21 -22.22
N PRO A 1006 -54.73 18.94 -22.67
CA PRO A 1006 -56.04 18.40 -23.02
C PRO A 1006 -56.99 18.39 -21.81
N VAL A 1007 -58.05 19.19 -21.87
CA VAL A 1007 -59.09 19.19 -20.83
C VAL A 1007 -59.88 17.87 -20.94
N GLY A 1008 -59.84 17.06 -19.89
CA GLY A 1008 -60.46 15.74 -19.89
C GLY A 1008 -61.96 15.79 -20.18
N SER A 1009 -62.40 15.10 -21.23
CA SER A 1009 -63.81 15.01 -21.60
C SER A 1009 -64.56 14.05 -20.67
N THR A 1010 -65.07 14.55 -19.54
CA THR A 1010 -66.13 13.87 -18.79
C THR A 1010 -67.49 14.30 -19.33
N ASP A 1011 -68.30 13.29 -19.68
CA ASP A 1011 -69.69 13.32 -20.19
C ASP A 1011 -69.88 13.31 -21.72
N ILE A 1012 -70.09 12.11 -22.27
CA ILE A 1012 -71.24 11.75 -23.15
C ILE A 1012 -71.41 10.21 -23.20
N ILE A 1013 -72.47 9.75 -22.53
CA ILE A 1013 -73.39 8.62 -22.83
C ILE A 1013 -72.91 7.44 -23.73
N LYS A 1014 -72.95 6.21 -23.16
CA LYS A 1014 -73.59 4.94 -23.63
C LYS A 1014 -72.83 3.74 -23.06
N SER A 1015 -73.40 2.82 -22.27
CA SER A 1015 -74.52 1.90 -22.53
C SER A 1015 -74.28 0.91 -23.69
N SER A 1016 -73.48 -0.14 -23.45
CA SER A 1016 -73.69 -1.47 -24.08
C SER A 1016 -72.86 -2.57 -23.42
N MET A 1017 -73.54 -3.56 -22.82
CA MET A 1017 -73.12 -4.99 -22.70
C MET A 1017 -71.81 -5.29 -21.93
N PHE A 1018 -71.78 -6.04 -20.82
CA PHE A 1018 -72.67 -7.09 -20.27
C PHE A 1018 -73.03 -8.18 -21.29
N SER A 1019 -72.51 -9.40 -21.06
CA SER A 1019 -72.28 -10.47 -22.07
C SER A 1019 -71.06 -10.10 -22.96
N VAL A 1020 -69.98 -10.88 -23.05
CA VAL A 1020 -69.84 -12.34 -22.90
C VAL A 1020 -68.55 -12.72 -22.14
N LEU A 1021 -68.68 -13.11 -20.88
CA LEU A 1021 -67.72 -14.04 -20.23
C LEU A 1021 -68.45 -15.02 -19.29
N LEU A 1022 -69.68 -15.39 -19.66
CA LEU A 1022 -70.50 -16.42 -19.02
C LEU A 1022 -70.72 -17.59 -20.00
N LEU A 1023 -69.64 -18.08 -20.62
CA LEU A 1023 -69.74 -19.17 -21.62
C LEU A 1023 -68.47 -20.03 -21.80
N CYS A 1024 -67.47 -19.95 -20.91
CA CYS A 1024 -66.33 -20.89 -20.89
C CYS A 1024 -66.20 -21.70 -19.58
N ILE A 1025 -67.03 -21.43 -18.58
CA ILE A 1025 -67.21 -22.30 -17.40
C ILE A 1025 -68.52 -23.09 -17.60
N LEU A 1026 -68.56 -23.97 -18.60
CA LEU A 1026 -69.57 -25.04 -18.76
C LEU A 1026 -69.23 -25.99 -19.95
N ALA A 1027 -67.98 -26.46 -20.02
CA ALA A 1027 -67.56 -27.45 -21.02
C ALA A 1027 -66.45 -28.41 -20.52
N TYR A 1028 -66.50 -28.80 -19.24
CA TYR A 1028 -65.68 -29.91 -18.75
C TYR A 1028 -66.32 -30.68 -17.58
N PHE A 1029 -67.52 -31.24 -17.82
CA PHE A 1029 -67.99 -32.48 -17.17
C PHE A 1029 -69.15 -33.09 -17.99
N SER A 1030 -69.12 -34.41 -18.19
CA SER A 1030 -69.92 -35.22 -19.16
C SER A 1030 -69.35 -35.17 -20.58
N PHE A 1031 -68.70 -36.20 -21.16
CA PHE A 1031 -68.46 -37.62 -20.84
C PHE A 1031 -67.01 -37.96 -21.29
N THR A 1032 -66.30 -39.05 -20.93
CA THR A 1032 -66.48 -40.17 -19.98
C THR A 1032 -67.88 -40.78 -19.93
N LYS A 1033 -68.27 -41.71 -20.80
CA LYS A 1033 -67.47 -42.44 -21.83
C LYS A 1033 -66.76 -41.55 -22.84
#